data_AF-A0A2E3H7I7-F1
#
_entry.id   AF-A0A2E3H7I7-F1
#
_cell.length_a   1.000
_cell.length_b   1.000
_cell.length_c   1.000
_cell.angle_alpha   90.00
_cell.angle_beta   90.00
_cell.angle_gamma   90.00
#
_symmetry.space_group_name_H-M   'P 1'
#
loop_
_entity.id
_entity.type
_entity.pdbx_description
1 polymer ?
#
loop_
_entity_poly.entity_id
_entity_poly.type
_entity_poly.pdbx_seq_one_letter_code
_entity_poly.pdbx_strand_id
1 'polypeptide(L)'
;MEYSFRESISHPSGPDPMMRASSRLIPFSRVKKSGLAFLFICLALAAGRGVAQPTDQERMEGLKGHAETLLRHARDTYGEKHTPLFVDALEVSTLRAPEKMYIHRLGGPGPRSRQPFQPVISSNLAYQGNLMRFLVGVSNLTGDLRYKEAYKESLRYFFEHYRAPNGLLQMGHHRWVNLNTDHWDGNDWPAGKSGHEMKRDYPYYPIFWETDPVAARRMMTAHWDSHIQDWGFMNFTRHGSYVKELNEERVWSQPITEPVVGIVKGNLTFFDSGSDIIYAGAQLGRLNNDDRPLFWAQRLYARYSESAHPDTGLPPWHHTSLRTFGSEEEPVPEYALITSGSAGFMNGGGIAMLRVGEELGAKGRYYRERMLGHLKAYARHCYRPEVNKMRNMLFDGTDLAEREKENAKPGEEVKNSWQPWSPTPTNILAYAICYRQSGDEEIWETLRAMCRGNDFGDIGGVKGRSPRLNLATRQEDPLLIFPLVELFKATGERPYLELGRVIANNAFRKHFRPEQGLFTASPLHRIANLCSAEPLALLTLEAALRGKLADVPAYTGSNEGEQASYLRPLTSRPYNPGVSHLYYPHVATALCDDLLPASSGDTSIPTMSWQNVRKPENEAVVSFPDVLEGPAMVSGMIDHAETRNSVSEMIVDSKHGYTFTGNLNGAGDLSITVKSGEHAWAPGSTWTTTGWSPAGTYDLVMDIARGARLSFHGLIQETQGAHAWCSGAGLIKNGEGVCELTADYASVYNSDLRNNRGYRGPTTVNAGVLKINNTSGSGISPKSTLKVNHGATLSGNGAIGVGGSSALVVVNSGGRIEPGDGIGTLTLRDGLKLNDGARMQFEIGDQADLLRISGGTFQGSSNRSVVVTIKDRGGVKAGRSYNLIDFTGASFIDVDANDFHLDKSQNFQGTFQLVGTKLQFSVFASRLVPETAPPMPPAPVLAPKSDLPADRQRPKAYYTWAGRNGGEWDDPANWREKRIPNVKEAEWAQYHFEQPRKISGVQVYWFANGGDRKVPESWRVLYHYKGKWKAADAIGGYPVKLDQFNEVKFKPFRTDSIRLEARLQPGVSAGIHEWRIIP
;
A
#
# COMPACT_ATOMS: atom_id res chain seq x y z
N MET A 1 -17.01 -49.24 -44.69
CA MET A 1 -15.71 -48.97 -44.03
C MET A 1 -16.03 -48.64 -42.58
N GLU A 2 -16.48 -49.60 -41.77
CA GLU A 2 -15.76 -50.80 -41.24
C GLU A 2 -14.90 -50.43 -40.02
N TYR A 3 -15.40 -50.72 -38.82
CA TYR A 3 -15.06 -51.88 -37.95
C TYR A 3 -13.91 -51.53 -36.98
N SER A 4 -13.89 -51.95 -35.71
CA SER A 4 -14.80 -52.76 -34.88
C SER A 4 -14.81 -52.13 -33.47
N PHE A 5 -15.90 -51.83 -32.76
CA PHE A 5 -17.11 -52.58 -32.39
C PHE A 5 -16.86 -53.88 -31.61
N ARG A 6 -17.33 -53.90 -30.35
CA ARG A 6 -18.11 -55.01 -29.75
C ARG A 6 -18.84 -54.56 -28.47
N GLU A 7 -20.05 -54.04 -28.66
CA GLU A 7 -21.11 -54.07 -27.64
C GLU A 7 -21.90 -55.41 -27.70
N SER A 8 -23.06 -55.43 -27.05
CA SER A 8 -24.17 -56.41 -27.01
C SER A 8 -24.13 -57.38 -25.82
N ILE A 9 -25.14 -57.48 -24.93
CA ILE A 9 -26.60 -57.23 -24.95
C ILE A 9 -27.39 -58.32 -25.70
N SER A 10 -28.09 -59.21 -24.96
CA SER A 10 -29.57 -59.35 -24.97
C SER A 10 -30.12 -60.71 -24.46
N HIS A 11 -31.20 -60.65 -23.66
CA HIS A 11 -32.41 -61.50 -23.72
C HIS A 11 -32.36 -63.06 -23.49
N PRO A 12 -33.51 -63.75 -23.32
CA PRO A 12 -34.76 -63.40 -22.59
C PRO A 12 -35.34 -64.59 -21.75
N SER A 13 -36.65 -64.52 -21.45
CA SER A 13 -37.59 -65.58 -20.98
C SER A 13 -37.76 -65.80 -19.46
N GLY A 14 -38.97 -66.23 -19.06
CA GLY A 14 -39.45 -66.41 -17.67
C GLY A 14 -39.76 -67.89 -17.33
N PRO A 15 -40.76 -68.25 -16.48
CA PRO A 15 -41.94 -67.48 -16.04
C PRO A 15 -42.23 -67.51 -14.50
N ASP A 16 -43.46 -67.07 -14.17
CA ASP A 16 -44.25 -67.17 -12.90
C ASP A 16 -44.43 -68.64 -12.37
N PRO A 17 -45.09 -68.96 -11.22
CA PRO A 17 -45.71 -68.07 -10.20
C PRO A 17 -45.60 -68.52 -8.70
N MET A 18 -46.27 -67.75 -7.81
CA MET A 18 -46.80 -68.14 -6.46
C MET A 18 -45.79 -68.51 -5.35
N MET A 19 -46.00 -68.26 -4.04
CA MET A 19 -47.06 -67.67 -3.17
C MET A 19 -46.31 -67.10 -1.92
N ARG A 20 -46.82 -66.42 -0.86
CA ARG A 20 -48.10 -66.02 -0.20
C ARG A 20 -47.75 -64.86 0.78
N ALA A 21 -48.60 -64.10 1.47
CA ALA A 21 -50.06 -63.89 1.52
C ALA A 21 -50.38 -62.47 2.09
N SER A 22 -51.66 -62.07 2.02
CA SER A 22 -52.34 -61.06 2.88
C SER A 22 -51.70 -59.66 3.06
N SER A 23 -52.24 -58.69 2.32
CA SER A 23 -52.27 -57.27 2.70
C SER A 23 -53.66 -56.88 3.23
N ARG A 24 -53.74 -55.81 4.04
CA ARG A 24 -54.92 -54.94 4.18
C ARG A 24 -54.46 -53.51 4.37
N LEU A 25 -55.11 -52.56 3.68
CA LEU A 25 -54.65 -51.18 3.56
C LEU A 25 -55.82 -50.26 3.12
N ILE A 26 -55.94 -49.08 3.74
CA ILE A 26 -56.67 -47.87 3.26
C ILE A 26 -58.18 -48.08 2.87
N PRO A 27 -58.96 -47.12 2.28
CA PRO A 27 -58.68 -45.71 1.90
C PRO A 27 -59.75 -44.63 2.18
N PHE A 28 -59.34 -43.39 1.83
CA PHE A 28 -60.09 -42.31 1.14
C PHE A 28 -60.63 -41.09 1.91
N SER A 29 -60.89 -40.05 1.09
CA SER A 29 -60.99 -38.62 1.45
C SER A 29 -62.07 -37.92 0.61
N ARG A 30 -62.61 -36.78 1.10
CA ARG A 30 -62.86 -35.55 0.30
C ARG A 30 -63.53 -34.38 1.05
N VAL A 31 -62.77 -33.29 1.20
CA VAL A 31 -63.12 -31.86 0.95
C VAL A 31 -64.59 -31.39 1.03
N LYS A 32 -64.91 -30.41 1.92
CA LYS A 32 -65.45 -29.06 1.55
C LYS A 32 -65.78 -28.09 2.72
N LYS A 33 -65.40 -26.81 2.52
CA LYS A 33 -66.06 -25.52 2.91
C LYS A 33 -66.22 -25.03 4.39
N SER A 34 -65.42 -24.00 4.71
CA SER A 34 -65.84 -22.59 4.97
C SER A 34 -66.43 -22.10 6.33
N GLY A 35 -65.60 -21.33 7.07
CA GLY A 35 -65.94 -20.09 7.83
C GLY A 35 -66.58 -20.21 9.23
N LEU A 36 -66.65 -19.17 10.08
CA LEU A 36 -65.85 -17.93 10.26
C LEU A 36 -66.30 -17.18 11.55
N ALA A 37 -65.46 -17.08 12.59
CA ALA A 37 -65.54 -16.12 13.73
C ALA A 37 -64.17 -16.12 14.45
N PHE A 38 -63.51 -15.00 14.84
CA PHE A 38 -63.85 -13.94 15.83
C PHE A 38 -63.99 -14.48 17.27
N LEU A 39 -63.33 -13.94 18.32
CA LEU A 39 -62.35 -12.83 18.43
C LEU A 39 -61.55 -12.94 19.78
N PHE A 40 -60.30 -12.43 19.82
CA PHE A 40 -59.42 -11.98 20.96
C PHE A 40 -59.73 -12.42 22.43
N ILE A 41 -58.74 -12.70 23.29
CA ILE A 41 -57.90 -11.72 24.03
C ILE A 41 -56.66 -12.38 24.70
N CYS A 42 -55.59 -11.58 24.89
CA CYS A 42 -54.36 -11.67 25.73
C CYS A 42 -53.91 -13.02 26.37
N LEU A 43 -52.65 -13.50 26.29
CA LEU A 43 -51.30 -12.90 26.45
C LEU A 43 -50.75 -12.94 27.90
N ALA A 44 -49.96 -13.99 28.21
CA ALA A 44 -48.98 -14.06 29.30
C ALA A 44 -48.00 -15.27 29.12
N LEU A 45 -46.84 -15.22 29.77
CA LEU A 45 -45.89 -16.34 30.00
C LEU A 45 -45.27 -17.04 28.76
N ALA A 46 -44.54 -16.28 27.93
CA ALA A 46 -43.40 -16.81 27.18
C ALA A 46 -42.09 -16.57 27.97
N ALA A 47 -41.89 -17.33 29.07
CA ALA A 47 -40.62 -17.27 29.82
C ALA A 47 -39.49 -17.91 29.00
N GLY A 48 -38.36 -17.22 28.85
CA GLY A 48 -37.30 -17.61 27.93
C GLY A 48 -36.58 -18.91 28.32
N ARG A 49 -36.38 -19.81 27.36
CA ARG A 49 -35.39 -20.89 27.49
C ARG A 49 -34.00 -20.27 27.47
N GLY A 50 -33.30 -20.28 28.60
CA GLY A 50 -31.88 -19.94 28.66
C GLY A 50 -31.06 -20.93 27.82
N VAL A 51 -30.16 -20.41 26.98
CA VAL A 51 -29.20 -21.24 26.24
C VAL A 51 -28.14 -21.76 27.21
N ALA A 52 -27.78 -23.03 27.08
CA ALA A 52 -26.78 -23.66 27.95
C ALA A 52 -25.40 -22.97 27.85
N GLN A 53 -24.66 -23.00 28.96
CA GLN A 53 -23.28 -22.54 29.02
C GLN A 53 -22.36 -23.69 28.57
N PRO A 54 -21.38 -23.49 27.68
CA PRO A 54 -20.39 -24.52 27.38
C PRO A 54 -19.62 -24.94 28.63
N THR A 55 -19.31 -26.22 28.71
CA THR A 55 -18.40 -26.79 29.70
C THR A 55 -16.95 -26.56 29.31
N ASP A 56 -16.05 -26.60 30.29
CA ASP A 56 -14.59 -26.54 30.08
C ASP A 56 -14.11 -27.68 29.16
N GLN A 57 -14.78 -28.83 29.22
CA GLN A 57 -14.52 -29.96 28.35
C GLN A 57 -14.95 -29.71 26.89
N GLU A 58 -16.13 -29.13 26.64
CA GLU A 58 -16.55 -28.74 25.28
C GLU A 58 -15.63 -27.69 24.66
N ARG A 59 -15.14 -26.72 25.45
CA ARG A 59 -14.14 -25.75 24.97
C ARG A 59 -12.81 -26.45 24.61
N MET A 60 -12.33 -27.37 25.46
CA MET A 60 -11.08 -28.10 25.21
C MET A 60 -11.16 -29.01 23.99
N GLU A 61 -12.27 -29.74 23.79
CA GLU A 61 -12.47 -30.53 22.57
C GLU A 61 -12.65 -29.64 21.33
N GLY A 62 -13.24 -28.45 21.46
CA GLY A 62 -13.25 -27.43 20.41
C GLY A 62 -11.85 -26.95 20.02
N LEU A 63 -10.95 -26.73 21.00
CA LEU A 63 -9.55 -26.37 20.74
C LEU A 63 -8.76 -27.51 20.09
N LYS A 64 -8.99 -28.77 20.49
CA LYS A 64 -8.42 -29.94 19.78
C LYS A 64 -8.94 -30.06 18.35
N GLY A 65 -10.25 -29.93 18.14
CA GLY A 65 -10.86 -29.94 16.81
C GLY A 65 -10.34 -28.81 15.92
N HIS A 66 -10.01 -27.66 16.50
CA HIS A 66 -9.31 -26.58 15.81
C HIS A 66 -7.88 -26.97 15.42
N ALA A 67 -7.11 -27.59 16.33
CA ALA A 67 -5.77 -28.10 16.02
C ALA A 67 -5.78 -29.21 14.94
N GLU A 68 -6.76 -30.10 14.94
CA GLU A 68 -6.97 -31.07 13.86
C GLU A 68 -7.34 -30.42 12.53
N THR A 69 -8.22 -29.42 12.55
CA THR A 69 -8.59 -28.65 11.35
C THR A 69 -7.38 -27.92 10.78
N LEU A 70 -6.56 -27.30 11.64
CA LEU A 70 -5.30 -26.67 11.24
C LEU A 70 -4.36 -27.69 10.57
N LEU A 71 -4.13 -28.85 11.20
CA LEU A 71 -3.22 -29.86 10.66
C LEU A 71 -3.72 -30.49 9.34
N ARG A 72 -5.05 -30.56 9.14
CA ARG A 72 -5.68 -31.18 7.95
C ARG A 72 -5.94 -30.20 6.80
N HIS A 73 -6.21 -28.93 7.10
CA HIS A 73 -6.71 -27.94 6.13
C HIS A 73 -5.91 -26.65 6.05
N ALA A 74 -5.17 -26.26 7.10
CA ALA A 74 -4.35 -25.05 7.08
C ALA A 74 -2.91 -25.29 6.57
N ARG A 75 -2.62 -26.50 6.10
CA ARG A 75 -1.37 -26.83 5.40
C ARG A 75 -1.46 -26.43 3.93
N ASP A 76 -0.31 -26.13 3.35
CA ASP A 76 -0.22 -25.81 1.93
C ASP A 76 -0.54 -27.04 1.05
N THR A 77 -1.55 -26.88 0.19
CA THR A 77 -1.93 -27.82 -0.87
C THR A 77 -2.15 -27.04 -2.18
N TYR A 78 -1.34 -26.01 -2.39
CA TYR A 78 -1.40 -25.05 -3.48
C TYR A 78 -0.04 -25.02 -4.21
N GLY A 79 0.04 -24.31 -5.34
CA GLY A 79 1.24 -24.29 -6.18
C GLY A 79 1.54 -25.65 -6.83
N GLU A 80 2.82 -25.94 -7.04
CA GLU A 80 3.34 -27.21 -7.54
C GLU A 80 4.03 -28.05 -6.44
N LYS A 81 4.58 -27.41 -5.40
CA LYS A 81 5.39 -28.09 -4.37
C LYS A 81 4.58 -28.67 -3.21
N HIS A 82 3.38 -28.17 -2.93
CA HIS A 82 2.52 -28.57 -1.80
C HIS A 82 3.31 -28.64 -0.47
N THR A 83 3.81 -27.47 -0.03
CA THR A 83 4.85 -27.35 0.99
C THR A 83 4.37 -27.73 2.41
N PRO A 84 5.28 -27.93 3.39
CA PRO A 84 4.88 -28.10 4.79
C PRO A 84 4.46 -26.79 5.48
N LEU A 85 4.25 -25.69 4.75
CA LEU A 85 3.91 -24.40 5.32
C LEU A 85 2.46 -24.33 5.80
N PHE A 86 2.20 -23.39 6.71
CA PHE A 86 0.85 -23.06 7.19
C PHE A 86 0.33 -21.79 6.53
N VAL A 87 -0.94 -21.80 6.14
CA VAL A 87 -1.67 -20.64 5.60
C VAL A 87 -2.07 -19.70 6.73
N ASP A 88 -2.13 -18.39 6.47
CA ASP A 88 -2.51 -17.41 7.51
C ASP A 88 -4.02 -17.42 7.83
N ALA A 89 -4.86 -17.98 6.96
CA ALA A 89 -6.32 -17.88 7.03
C ALA A 89 -7.04 -19.04 6.31
N LEU A 90 -8.25 -19.39 6.74
CA LEU A 90 -9.13 -20.34 6.05
C LEU A 90 -10.52 -19.75 5.80
N GLU A 91 -11.12 -20.04 4.64
CA GLU A 91 -12.52 -19.80 4.38
C GLU A 91 -13.38 -20.86 5.09
N VAL A 92 -14.36 -20.40 5.87
CA VAL A 92 -15.23 -21.23 6.71
C VAL A 92 -16.06 -22.21 5.88
N SER A 93 -16.53 -21.79 4.70
CA SER A 93 -17.44 -22.58 3.87
C SER A 93 -16.76 -23.75 3.13
N THR A 94 -15.45 -23.66 2.88
CA THR A 94 -14.69 -24.60 2.03
C THR A 94 -13.57 -25.33 2.75
N LEU A 95 -13.14 -24.85 3.92
CA LEU A 95 -11.89 -25.27 4.60
C LEU A 95 -10.67 -25.24 3.67
N ARG A 96 -10.62 -24.22 2.80
CA ARG A 96 -9.46 -23.87 1.96
C ARG A 96 -8.98 -22.47 2.28
N ALA A 97 -7.71 -22.19 2.01
CA ALA A 97 -7.20 -20.84 2.19
C ALA A 97 -7.86 -19.90 1.16
N PRO A 98 -8.35 -18.73 1.59
CA PRO A 98 -8.95 -17.79 0.67
C PRO A 98 -7.86 -17.15 -0.19
N GLU A 99 -8.12 -17.02 -1.49
CA GLU A 99 -7.36 -16.11 -2.33
C GLU A 99 -7.56 -14.67 -1.83
N LYS A 100 -6.49 -14.12 -1.24
CA LYS A 100 -6.42 -12.78 -0.69
C LYS A 100 -5.93 -11.80 -1.74
N MET A 101 -6.71 -10.75 -1.99
CA MET A 101 -6.19 -9.53 -2.60
C MET A 101 -5.45 -8.74 -1.52
N TYR A 102 -4.13 -8.80 -1.56
CA TYR A 102 -3.24 -8.16 -0.59
C TYR A 102 -3.19 -6.64 -0.82
N ILE A 103 -3.58 -5.85 0.18
CA ILE A 103 -3.52 -4.37 0.12
C ILE A 103 -2.83 -3.85 1.37
N HIS A 104 -1.53 -3.54 1.26
CA HIS A 104 -0.81 -2.92 2.37
C HIS A 104 -1.23 -1.46 2.55
N ARG A 105 -2.03 -1.17 3.58
CA ARG A 105 -2.55 0.17 3.87
C ARG A 105 -1.49 1.11 4.46
N LEU A 106 -0.53 1.53 3.63
CA LEU A 106 0.29 2.74 3.88
C LEU A 106 0.18 3.79 2.74
N GLY A 107 -0.76 3.60 1.81
CA GLY A 107 -1.10 4.57 0.75
C GLY A 107 -2.60 4.73 0.45
N GLY A 108 -3.47 3.99 1.15
CA GLY A 108 -4.91 3.90 0.85
C GLY A 108 -5.21 3.31 -0.53
N PRO A 109 -6.46 3.41 -1.04
CA PRO A 109 -6.75 3.26 -2.47
C PRO A 109 -6.26 4.51 -3.21
N GLY A 110 -4.94 4.70 -3.22
CA GLY A 110 -4.21 5.90 -3.61
C GLY A 110 -3.15 5.63 -4.67
N PRO A 111 -2.59 6.66 -5.33
CA PRO A 111 -2.06 6.52 -6.69
C PRO A 111 -0.65 5.88 -6.84
N ARG A 112 -0.37 4.73 -6.18
CA ARG A 112 1.02 4.23 -5.97
C ARG A 112 1.31 2.71 -6.04
N SER A 113 0.32 1.81 -6.04
CA SER A 113 0.55 0.34 -6.01
C SER A 113 0.37 -0.33 -7.39
N ARG A 114 1.41 -0.36 -8.23
CA ARG A 114 1.33 -0.87 -9.64
C ARG A 114 0.97 -2.36 -9.81
N GLN A 115 1.14 -3.19 -8.78
CA GLN A 115 0.88 -4.62 -8.89
C GLN A 115 -0.61 -4.89 -9.17
N PRO A 116 -0.95 -5.72 -10.18
CA PRO A 116 -2.34 -6.15 -10.37
C PRO A 116 -2.81 -6.93 -9.13
N PHE A 117 -4.13 -7.04 -8.95
CA PHE A 117 -4.72 -7.86 -7.88
C PHE A 117 -4.45 -9.35 -8.11
N GLN A 118 -3.24 -9.79 -7.80
CA GLN A 118 -2.88 -11.21 -7.80
C GLN A 118 -3.58 -11.89 -6.60
N PRO A 119 -4.24 -13.04 -6.81
CA PRO A 119 -4.74 -13.85 -5.72
C PRO A 119 -3.55 -14.47 -4.97
N VAL A 120 -3.28 -13.97 -3.77
CA VAL A 120 -2.24 -14.49 -2.89
C VAL A 120 -2.88 -15.52 -1.94
N ILE A 121 -2.24 -16.68 -1.77
CA ILE A 121 -2.48 -17.52 -0.58
C ILE A 121 -1.26 -17.34 0.32
N SER A 122 -1.43 -16.56 1.39
CA SER A 122 -0.31 -16.07 2.18
C SER A 122 0.10 -17.03 3.31
N SER A 123 1.42 -17.21 3.45
CA SER A 123 2.08 -17.74 4.64
C SER A 123 3.10 -16.72 5.14
N ASN A 124 2.87 -16.11 6.29
CA ASN A 124 3.73 -15.07 6.86
C ASN A 124 4.08 -15.36 8.32
N LEU A 125 5.30 -15.87 8.55
CA LEU A 125 5.80 -16.23 9.88
C LEU A 125 5.75 -15.09 10.92
N ALA A 126 5.77 -13.82 10.50
CA ALA A 126 5.68 -12.70 11.43
C ALA A 126 4.34 -12.70 12.18
N TYR A 127 3.23 -12.84 11.47
CA TYR A 127 1.88 -12.84 12.06
C TYR A 127 1.54 -14.19 12.72
N GLN A 128 2.13 -15.30 12.26
CA GLN A 128 1.89 -16.64 12.82
C GLN A 128 2.49 -16.86 14.23
N GLY A 129 3.03 -15.83 14.89
CA GLY A 129 3.51 -15.88 16.27
C GLY A 129 2.50 -16.45 17.28
N ASN A 130 1.19 -16.21 17.11
CA ASN A 130 0.16 -16.82 17.95
C ASN A 130 -0.11 -18.29 17.59
N LEU A 131 -0.13 -18.62 16.30
CA LEU A 131 -0.32 -19.98 15.78
C LEU A 131 0.78 -20.93 16.29
N MET A 132 2.04 -20.47 16.29
CA MET A 132 3.18 -21.16 16.92
C MET A 132 2.90 -21.49 18.39
N ARG A 133 2.51 -20.47 19.17
CA ARG A 133 2.26 -20.59 20.61
C ARG A 133 1.08 -21.53 20.90
N PHE A 134 0.02 -21.47 20.09
CA PHE A 134 -1.14 -22.36 20.19
C PHE A 134 -0.79 -23.82 19.87
N LEU A 135 -0.14 -24.09 18.74
CA LEU A 135 0.19 -25.46 18.32
C LEU A 135 1.23 -26.13 19.25
N VAL A 136 2.21 -25.38 19.75
CA VAL A 136 3.12 -25.85 20.81
C VAL A 136 2.35 -26.11 22.10
N GLY A 137 1.54 -25.15 22.55
CA GLY A 137 0.78 -25.25 23.79
C GLY A 137 -0.19 -26.41 23.82
N VAL A 138 -0.92 -26.67 22.72
CA VAL A 138 -1.90 -27.77 22.65
C VAL A 138 -1.18 -29.12 22.57
N SER A 139 -0.05 -29.22 21.85
CA SER A 139 0.81 -30.41 21.90
C SER A 139 1.33 -30.71 23.31
N ASN A 140 1.85 -29.70 24.02
CA ASN A 140 2.37 -29.88 25.37
C ASN A 140 1.26 -30.25 26.37
N LEU A 141 0.11 -29.56 26.31
CA LEU A 141 -1.00 -29.73 27.25
C LEU A 141 -1.72 -31.07 27.08
N THR A 142 -1.77 -31.62 25.85
CA THR A 142 -2.44 -32.89 25.54
C THR A 142 -1.51 -34.10 25.43
N GLY A 143 -0.21 -33.88 25.17
CA GLY A 143 0.77 -34.92 24.84
C GLY A 143 0.85 -35.28 23.35
N ASP A 144 -0.04 -34.76 22.50
CA ASP A 144 -0.03 -35.03 21.06
C ASP A 144 0.96 -34.11 20.33
N LEU A 145 2.20 -34.57 20.17
CA LEU A 145 3.30 -33.79 19.59
C LEU A 145 3.16 -33.49 18.09
N ARG A 146 2.15 -34.03 17.39
CA ARG A 146 1.99 -33.87 15.93
C ARG A 146 1.85 -32.40 15.51
N TYR A 147 1.10 -31.60 16.27
CA TYR A 147 0.89 -30.17 15.98
C TYR A 147 2.20 -29.37 16.07
N LYS A 148 2.99 -29.62 17.12
CA LYS A 148 4.31 -29.02 17.32
C LYS A 148 5.30 -29.42 16.22
N GLU A 149 5.47 -30.72 15.94
CA GLU A 149 6.45 -31.16 14.93
C GLU A 149 6.06 -30.75 13.50
N ALA A 150 4.76 -30.71 13.15
CA ALA A 150 4.30 -30.15 11.89
C ALA A 150 4.68 -28.66 11.74
N TYR A 151 4.68 -27.88 12.83
CA TYR A 151 5.13 -26.49 12.76
C TYR A 151 6.67 -26.36 12.75
N LYS A 152 7.41 -27.27 13.39
CA LYS A 152 8.88 -27.35 13.26
C LYS A 152 9.30 -27.73 11.84
N GLU A 153 8.55 -28.61 11.17
CA GLU A 153 8.72 -28.94 9.76
C GLU A 153 8.52 -27.72 8.83
N SER A 154 7.44 -26.94 9.04
CA SER A 154 7.22 -25.64 8.38
C SER A 154 8.43 -24.71 8.53
N LEU A 155 8.98 -24.59 9.75
CA LEU A 155 10.14 -23.75 10.05
C LEU A 155 11.43 -24.23 9.37
N ARG A 156 11.68 -25.55 9.28
CA ARG A 156 12.82 -26.10 8.51
C ARG A 156 12.72 -25.69 7.04
N TYR A 157 11.54 -25.83 6.44
CA TYR A 157 11.28 -25.46 5.05
C TYR A 157 11.48 -23.96 4.79
N PHE A 158 11.06 -23.09 5.72
CA PHE A 158 11.36 -21.66 5.67
C PHE A 158 12.87 -21.37 5.74
N PHE A 159 13.61 -22.02 6.65
CA PHE A 159 15.06 -21.86 6.77
C PHE A 159 15.84 -22.36 5.55
N GLU A 160 15.32 -23.36 4.84
CA GLU A 160 15.95 -23.97 3.65
C GLU A 160 15.65 -23.17 2.37
N HIS A 161 14.39 -22.85 2.10
CA HIS A 161 13.96 -22.32 0.79
C HIS A 161 13.61 -20.82 0.78
N TYR A 162 13.27 -20.23 1.92
CA TYR A 162 12.78 -18.84 2.03
C TYR A 162 13.69 -17.94 2.88
N ARG A 163 14.98 -18.28 2.94
CA ARG A 163 16.03 -17.53 3.64
C ARG A 163 16.90 -16.75 2.65
N ALA A 164 16.99 -15.43 2.84
CA ALA A 164 17.89 -14.55 2.09
C ALA A 164 19.37 -14.83 2.42
N PRO A 165 20.34 -14.43 1.57
CA PRO A 165 21.76 -14.76 1.75
C PRO A 165 22.34 -14.34 3.12
N ASN A 166 21.88 -13.22 3.69
CA ASN A 166 22.33 -12.75 5.00
C ASN A 166 21.73 -13.53 6.19
N GLY A 167 20.60 -14.23 6.01
CA GLY A 167 19.93 -15.03 7.03
C GLY A 167 18.51 -14.58 7.38
N LEU A 168 18.05 -13.42 6.92
CA LEU A 168 16.65 -13.01 7.05
C LEU A 168 15.71 -14.01 6.37
N LEU A 169 14.53 -14.22 6.93
CA LEU A 169 13.44 -14.97 6.28
C LEU A 169 12.53 -14.01 5.52
N GLN A 170 11.91 -14.48 4.42
CA GLN A 170 10.94 -13.72 3.63
C GLN A 170 9.61 -13.59 4.38
N MET A 171 9.57 -12.67 5.35
CA MET A 171 8.45 -12.47 6.28
C MET A 171 8.31 -10.99 6.70
N GLY A 172 7.26 -10.68 7.45
CA GLY A 172 7.00 -9.35 7.99
C GLY A 172 5.99 -8.55 7.18
N HIS A 173 5.93 -7.25 7.41
CA HIS A 173 4.89 -6.39 6.84
C HIS A 173 5.06 -6.16 5.33
N HIS A 174 6.24 -6.42 4.76
CA HIS A 174 6.51 -6.19 3.32
C HIS A 174 6.99 -7.43 2.56
N ARG A 175 6.95 -8.61 3.20
CA ARG A 175 7.28 -9.92 2.60
C ARG A 175 6.45 -11.06 3.19
N TRP A 176 6.10 -12.02 2.36
CA TRP A 176 5.42 -13.27 2.75
C TRP A 176 5.70 -14.33 1.68
N VAL A 177 5.41 -15.60 1.97
CA VAL A 177 5.38 -16.66 0.95
C VAL A 177 3.99 -16.71 0.33
N ASN A 178 3.92 -16.72 -1.00
CA ASN A 178 2.69 -16.96 -1.75
C ASN A 178 2.65 -18.42 -2.21
N LEU A 179 1.76 -19.17 -1.60
CA LEU A 179 1.61 -20.60 -1.81
C LEU A 179 0.96 -20.95 -3.15
N ASN A 180 0.38 -19.97 -3.86
CA ASN A 180 -0.07 -20.16 -5.25
C ASN A 180 1.10 -20.24 -6.26
N THR A 181 2.29 -19.75 -5.90
CA THR A 181 3.43 -19.61 -6.82
C THR A 181 4.73 -20.22 -6.31
N ASP A 182 4.69 -20.86 -5.12
CA ASP A 182 5.86 -21.47 -4.47
C ASP A 182 7.08 -20.53 -4.34
N HIS A 183 6.79 -19.24 -4.18
CA HIS A 183 7.76 -18.15 -4.15
C HIS A 183 7.36 -17.13 -3.07
N TRP A 184 8.27 -16.22 -2.74
CA TRP A 184 7.93 -15.07 -1.90
C TRP A 184 7.41 -13.89 -2.73
N ASP A 185 6.51 -13.11 -2.15
CA ASP A 185 5.97 -11.88 -2.71
C ASP A 185 6.27 -10.69 -1.77
N GLY A 186 6.15 -9.47 -2.29
CA GLY A 186 6.36 -8.26 -1.50
C GLY A 186 6.22 -6.95 -2.27
N ASN A 187 6.25 -5.84 -1.53
CA ASN A 187 6.17 -4.49 -2.08
C ASN A 187 7.58 -3.92 -2.34
N ASP A 188 8.12 -4.14 -3.54
CA ASP A 188 9.43 -3.61 -3.97
C ASP A 188 9.37 -2.17 -4.45
N TRP A 189 9.07 -1.25 -3.51
CA TRP A 189 9.02 0.18 -3.79
C TRP A 189 9.98 1.03 -2.92
N PRO A 190 11.03 1.66 -3.51
CA PRO A 190 11.56 1.43 -4.86
C PRO A 190 12.08 0.01 -5.09
N ALA A 191 12.29 -0.35 -6.36
CA ALA A 191 12.91 -1.62 -6.74
C ALA A 191 14.27 -1.81 -6.04
N GLY A 192 14.49 -2.99 -5.45
CA GLY A 192 15.68 -3.29 -4.64
C GLY A 192 15.74 -2.60 -3.27
N LYS A 193 14.64 -1.95 -2.82
CA LYS A 193 14.58 -1.22 -1.52
C LYS A 193 13.43 -1.61 -0.59
N SER A 194 12.69 -2.69 -0.88
CA SER A 194 11.83 -3.27 0.16
C SER A 194 12.71 -3.86 1.26
N GLY A 195 12.47 -3.42 2.49
CA GLY A 195 13.12 -4.00 3.65
C GLY A 195 12.22 -5.04 4.31
N HIS A 196 12.87 -5.99 4.95
CA HIS A 196 12.29 -6.73 6.07
C HIS A 196 11.74 -5.70 7.08
N GLU A 197 10.45 -5.77 7.42
CA GLU A 197 9.83 -4.87 8.40
C GLU A 197 9.02 -5.70 9.39
N MET A 198 9.22 -5.47 10.68
CA MET A 198 8.39 -6.01 11.75
C MET A 198 7.84 -4.86 12.61
N LYS A 199 6.59 -5.02 13.09
CA LYS A 199 5.86 -4.03 13.92
C LYS A 199 4.98 -4.73 14.96
N ARG A 200 5.57 -4.97 16.13
CA ARG A 200 5.02 -5.68 17.28
C ARG A 200 4.70 -7.15 16.98
N ASP A 201 5.45 -7.81 16.12
CA ASP A 201 5.07 -9.15 15.61
C ASP A 201 5.47 -10.27 16.59
N TYR A 202 6.61 -10.15 17.27
CA TYR A 202 7.14 -11.07 18.29
C TYR A 202 6.95 -12.58 17.97
N PRO A 203 7.57 -13.10 16.89
CA PRO A 203 7.58 -14.54 16.58
C PRO A 203 8.07 -15.35 17.77
N TYR A 204 7.61 -16.60 17.89
CA TYR A 204 7.96 -17.44 19.03
C TYR A 204 9.37 -18.05 18.87
N TYR A 205 10.42 -17.23 18.94
CA TYR A 205 11.82 -17.65 18.69
C TYR A 205 12.29 -18.93 19.43
N PRO A 206 11.77 -19.32 20.61
CA PRO A 206 12.06 -20.65 21.17
C PRO A 206 11.74 -21.83 20.24
N ILE A 207 10.65 -21.82 19.45
CA ILE A 207 10.40 -22.92 18.48
C ILE A 207 11.35 -22.85 17.28
N PHE A 208 11.77 -21.66 16.85
CA PHE A 208 12.80 -21.49 15.82
C PHE A 208 14.12 -22.12 16.29
N TRP A 209 14.52 -21.84 17.54
CA TRP A 209 15.73 -22.37 18.17
C TRP A 209 15.69 -23.88 18.41
N GLU A 210 14.53 -24.43 18.79
CA GLU A 210 14.31 -25.88 18.90
C GLU A 210 14.25 -26.59 17.53
N THR A 211 14.06 -25.84 16.44
CA THR A 211 14.01 -26.38 15.07
C THR A 211 15.39 -26.43 14.43
N ASP A 212 16.09 -25.29 14.41
CA ASP A 212 17.48 -25.13 13.97
C ASP A 212 18.10 -23.92 14.70
N PRO A 213 18.95 -24.14 15.71
CA PRO A 213 19.56 -23.04 16.47
C PRO A 213 20.59 -22.26 15.63
N VAL A 214 21.19 -22.85 14.58
CA VAL A 214 22.17 -22.16 13.72
C VAL A 214 21.46 -21.18 12.79
N ALA A 215 20.39 -21.63 12.12
CA ALA A 215 19.57 -20.76 11.28
C ALA A 215 18.81 -19.71 12.12
N ALA A 216 18.28 -20.07 13.29
CA ALA A 216 17.66 -19.12 14.20
C ALA A 216 18.65 -18.04 14.71
N ARG A 217 19.88 -18.44 15.11
CA ARG A 217 20.96 -17.52 15.50
C ARG A 217 21.28 -16.53 14.38
N ARG A 218 21.47 -17.03 13.15
CA ARG A 218 21.79 -16.20 11.98
C ARG A 218 20.64 -15.27 11.62
N MET A 219 19.38 -15.73 11.65
CA MET A 219 18.20 -14.92 11.35
C MET A 219 18.01 -13.77 12.35
N MET A 220 18.08 -14.04 13.66
CA MET A 220 17.99 -12.98 14.69
C MET A 220 19.18 -12.00 14.61
N THR A 221 20.36 -12.46 14.20
CA THR A 221 21.53 -11.61 13.99
C THR A 221 21.39 -10.74 12.73
N ALA A 222 20.87 -11.30 11.63
CA ALA A 222 20.56 -10.56 10.40
C ALA A 222 19.45 -9.53 10.61
N HIS A 223 18.47 -9.82 11.47
CA HIS A 223 17.44 -8.86 11.90
C HIS A 223 18.03 -7.63 12.59
N TRP A 224 19.08 -7.78 13.40
CA TRP A 224 19.81 -6.63 13.92
C TRP A 224 20.59 -5.91 12.83
N ASP A 225 21.50 -6.61 12.16
CA ASP A 225 22.47 -5.97 11.27
C ASP A 225 21.81 -5.25 10.08
N SER A 226 20.76 -5.83 9.50
CA SER A 226 20.04 -5.23 8.36
C SER A 226 19.26 -3.96 8.73
N HIS A 227 18.88 -3.79 9.99
CA HIS A 227 18.09 -2.65 10.50
C HIS A 227 18.97 -1.55 11.14
N ILE A 228 20.01 -1.88 11.91
CA ILE A 228 20.89 -0.87 12.52
C ILE A 228 21.70 -0.15 11.42
N GLN A 229 21.64 1.18 11.42
CA GLN A 229 22.39 2.04 10.50
C GLN A 229 23.58 2.71 11.20
N ASP A 230 23.47 2.98 12.50
CA ASP A 230 24.54 3.53 13.33
C ASP A 230 24.56 2.86 14.71
N TRP A 231 25.71 2.29 15.09
CA TRP A 231 25.90 1.56 16.35
C TRP A 231 26.29 2.44 17.54
N GLY A 232 26.67 3.71 17.34
CA GLY A 232 26.89 4.66 18.43
C GLY A 232 25.57 5.25 18.92
N PHE A 233 24.84 5.90 18.01
CA PHE A 233 23.56 6.57 18.25
C PHE A 233 22.36 5.60 18.40
N MET A 234 22.53 4.34 18.01
CA MET A 234 21.45 3.36 17.79
C MET A 234 20.40 3.88 16.79
N ASN A 235 20.83 4.55 15.73
CA ASN A 235 19.95 4.97 14.64
C ASN A 235 19.66 3.75 13.76
N PHE A 236 18.38 3.44 13.53
CA PHE A 236 17.96 2.26 12.76
C PHE A 236 16.90 2.60 11.71
N THR A 237 16.73 1.73 10.72
CA THR A 237 15.62 1.78 9.76
C THR A 237 14.57 0.72 10.13
N ARG A 238 13.29 1.06 10.07
CA ARG A 238 12.20 0.10 10.25
C ARG A 238 12.09 -0.92 9.11
N HIS A 239 12.64 -0.63 7.93
CA HIS A 239 12.78 -1.58 6.82
C HIS A 239 14.27 -1.93 6.66
N GLY A 240 14.67 -3.15 7.03
CA GLY A 240 16.05 -3.65 6.98
C GLY A 240 16.37 -4.42 5.69
N SER A 241 17.57 -4.27 5.15
CA SER A 241 17.91 -4.80 3.82
C SER A 241 18.14 -6.32 3.78
N TYR A 242 17.43 -7.00 2.87
CA TYR A 242 17.63 -8.42 2.52
C TYR A 242 18.98 -8.74 1.84
N VAL A 243 19.67 -7.71 1.31
CA VAL A 243 20.94 -7.85 0.58
C VAL A 243 22.14 -7.25 1.31
N LYS A 244 21.98 -6.77 2.55
CA LYS A 244 23.13 -6.36 3.37
C LYS A 244 23.90 -7.61 3.80
N GLU A 245 25.18 -7.70 3.45
CA GLU A 245 26.07 -8.79 3.87
C GLU A 245 26.26 -8.79 5.40
N LEU A 246 25.95 -9.90 6.05
CA LEU A 246 26.10 -10.06 7.49
C LEU A 246 27.51 -10.56 7.84
N ASN A 247 28.25 -9.79 8.64
CA ASN A 247 29.49 -10.25 9.27
C ASN A 247 29.22 -10.73 10.72
N GLU A 248 28.99 -12.03 10.88
CA GLU A 248 28.65 -12.65 12.18
C GLU A 248 29.74 -12.49 13.27
N GLU A 249 31.00 -12.29 12.90
CA GLU A 249 32.12 -12.12 13.84
C GLU A 249 32.16 -10.71 14.47
N ARG A 250 31.83 -9.69 13.66
CA ARG A 250 32.01 -8.27 14.01
C ARG A 250 30.71 -7.55 14.35
N VAL A 251 29.55 -8.05 13.93
CA VAL A 251 28.23 -7.43 14.16
C VAL A 251 27.98 -7.02 15.62
N TRP A 252 28.40 -7.84 16.60
CA TRP A 252 28.24 -7.53 18.03
C TRP A 252 29.44 -6.84 18.67
N SER A 253 30.54 -6.70 17.94
CA SER A 253 31.86 -6.24 18.40
C SER A 253 32.13 -4.78 17.99
N GLN A 254 31.07 -3.97 17.95
CA GLN A 254 31.06 -2.61 17.41
C GLN A 254 31.59 -1.59 18.44
N PRO A 255 32.11 -0.42 18.02
CA PRO A 255 32.59 0.61 18.93
C PRO A 255 31.50 1.09 19.90
N ILE A 256 31.76 0.98 21.19
CA ILE A 256 30.86 1.50 22.23
C ILE A 256 31.13 3.00 22.39
N THR A 257 30.16 3.84 22.05
CA THR A 257 30.20 5.28 22.36
C THR A 257 29.53 5.57 23.70
N GLU A 258 29.67 6.80 24.20
CA GLU A 258 28.83 7.32 25.27
C GLU A 258 27.32 7.12 24.98
N PRO A 259 26.47 6.96 26.00
CA PRO A 259 25.02 6.92 25.84
C PRO A 259 24.51 8.26 25.29
N VAL A 260 23.62 8.19 24.30
CA VAL A 260 22.90 9.35 23.79
C VAL A 260 21.55 9.43 24.51
N VAL A 261 21.21 10.62 25.02
CA VAL A 261 19.97 10.89 25.75
C VAL A 261 19.19 11.98 25.03
N GLY A 262 17.86 11.87 25.01
CA GLY A 262 16.98 12.78 24.27
C GLY A 262 16.86 12.44 22.78
N ILE A 263 16.21 13.35 22.05
CA ILE A 263 15.86 13.19 20.63
C ILE A 263 16.89 13.89 19.76
N VAL A 264 17.46 13.18 18.78
CA VAL A 264 18.48 13.70 17.85
C VAL A 264 18.06 13.57 16.39
N LYS A 265 18.74 14.24 15.46
CA LYS A 265 18.44 14.10 14.03
C LYS A 265 18.84 12.69 13.54
N GLY A 266 17.96 12.01 12.81
CA GLY A 266 18.14 10.63 12.36
C GLY A 266 16.90 10.07 11.64
N ASN A 267 16.74 8.75 11.62
CA ASN A 267 15.64 8.08 10.92
C ASN A 267 14.32 8.10 11.73
N LEU A 268 13.28 7.44 11.21
CA LEU A 268 12.03 7.20 11.92
C LEU A 268 12.13 5.91 12.76
N THR A 269 12.72 6.04 13.94
CA THR A 269 13.03 4.97 14.89
C THR A 269 11.83 4.57 15.77
N PHE A 270 10.67 4.29 15.14
CA PHE A 270 9.42 3.95 15.83
C PHE A 270 9.60 2.78 16.80
N PHE A 271 9.12 2.91 18.03
CA PHE A 271 9.21 1.86 19.04
C PHE A 271 8.50 0.56 18.62
N ASP A 272 7.45 0.63 17.79
CA ASP A 272 6.76 -0.56 17.30
C ASP A 272 7.67 -1.49 16.45
N SER A 273 8.66 -0.95 15.75
CA SER A 273 9.71 -1.75 15.08
C SER A 273 10.96 -1.92 15.96
N GLY A 274 11.30 -0.91 16.77
CA GLY A 274 12.42 -1.00 17.71
C GLY A 274 12.22 -2.13 18.75
N SER A 275 10.99 -2.38 19.17
CA SER A 275 10.61 -3.41 20.13
C SER A 275 10.79 -4.83 19.59
N ASP A 276 10.54 -5.09 18.30
CA ASP A 276 10.89 -6.38 17.66
C ASP A 276 12.41 -6.58 17.59
N ILE A 277 13.18 -5.53 17.24
CA ILE A 277 14.65 -5.58 17.23
C ILE A 277 15.16 -5.89 18.65
N ILE A 278 14.70 -5.15 19.67
CA ILE A 278 15.03 -5.40 21.09
C ILE A 278 14.63 -6.82 21.50
N TYR A 279 13.43 -7.28 21.15
CA TYR A 279 12.92 -8.61 21.47
C TYR A 279 13.80 -9.70 20.84
N ALA A 280 14.16 -9.60 19.56
CA ALA A 280 15.05 -10.53 18.86
C ALA A 280 16.46 -10.55 19.48
N GLY A 281 17.02 -9.40 19.87
CA GLY A 281 18.36 -9.33 20.47
C GLY A 281 18.41 -9.92 21.88
N ALA A 282 17.39 -9.63 22.70
CA ALA A 282 17.25 -10.20 24.03
C ALA A 282 16.95 -11.70 24.01
N GLN A 283 16.10 -12.17 23.09
CA GLN A 283 15.81 -13.59 22.90
C GLN A 283 17.04 -14.34 22.37
N LEU A 284 17.77 -13.78 21.41
CA LEU A 284 19.05 -14.33 20.95
C LEU A 284 20.06 -14.46 22.09
N GLY A 285 20.24 -13.41 22.91
CA GLY A 285 21.15 -13.47 24.05
C GLY A 285 20.73 -14.50 25.10
N ARG A 286 19.43 -14.67 25.33
CA ARG A 286 18.88 -15.69 26.24
C ARG A 286 19.04 -17.12 25.71
N LEU A 287 18.78 -17.34 24.42
CA LEU A 287 18.78 -18.67 23.79
C LEU A 287 20.19 -19.16 23.45
N ASN A 288 21.08 -18.25 23.03
CA ASN A 288 22.49 -18.53 22.73
C ASN A 288 23.41 -18.42 23.97
N ASN A 289 22.90 -17.96 25.11
CA ASN A 289 23.66 -17.61 26.32
C ASN A 289 24.83 -16.65 26.02
N ASP A 290 24.54 -15.57 25.31
CA ASP A 290 25.52 -14.57 24.84
C ASP A 290 25.09 -13.16 25.27
N ASP A 291 25.89 -12.52 26.13
CA ASP A 291 25.55 -11.21 26.68
C ASP A 291 25.78 -10.05 25.71
N ARG A 292 26.45 -10.27 24.56
CA ARG A 292 26.71 -9.21 23.57
C ARG A 292 25.43 -8.73 22.85
N PRO A 293 24.60 -9.59 22.22
CA PRO A 293 23.32 -9.16 21.66
C PRO A 293 22.35 -8.62 22.73
N LEU A 294 22.44 -9.13 23.97
CA LEU A 294 21.64 -8.61 25.08
C LEU A 294 22.05 -7.19 25.49
N PHE A 295 23.35 -6.89 25.57
CA PHE A 295 23.86 -5.54 25.81
C PHE A 295 23.34 -4.54 24.78
N TRP A 296 23.42 -4.89 23.48
CA TRP A 296 22.91 -4.03 22.42
C TRP A 296 21.37 -3.89 22.47
N ALA A 297 20.63 -4.95 22.80
CA ALA A 297 19.18 -4.88 23.03
C ALA A 297 18.79 -3.99 24.22
N GLN A 298 19.58 -3.99 25.30
CA GLN A 298 19.38 -3.10 26.44
C GLN A 298 19.73 -1.64 26.07
N ARG A 299 20.80 -1.41 25.30
CA ARG A 299 21.23 -0.08 24.84
C ARG A 299 20.22 0.55 23.86
N LEU A 300 19.64 -0.23 22.95
CA LEU A 300 18.57 0.24 22.06
C LEU A 300 17.29 0.58 22.85
N TYR A 301 16.91 -0.26 23.82
CA TYR A 301 15.78 0.05 24.71
C TYR A 301 16.01 1.31 25.55
N ALA A 302 17.24 1.51 26.06
CA ALA A 302 17.63 2.69 26.82
C ALA A 302 17.45 4.00 26.04
N ARG A 303 17.68 4.02 24.71
CA ARG A 303 17.44 5.24 23.90
C ARG A 303 16.01 5.78 23.98
N TYR A 304 15.02 4.93 24.24
CA TYR A 304 13.66 5.38 24.54
C TYR A 304 13.50 5.70 26.04
N SER A 305 13.82 4.73 26.91
CA SER A 305 13.53 4.82 28.35
C SER A 305 14.29 5.92 29.09
N GLU A 306 15.46 6.32 28.59
CA GLU A 306 16.29 7.39 29.17
C GLU A 306 16.05 8.73 28.47
N SER A 307 15.40 8.73 27.30
CA SER A 307 14.90 9.93 26.61
C SER A 307 13.46 10.29 27.01
N ALA A 308 12.91 9.66 28.05
CA ALA A 308 11.62 10.03 28.62
C ALA A 308 11.66 11.45 29.19
N HIS A 309 10.55 12.19 29.09
CA HIS A 309 10.51 13.58 29.54
C HIS A 309 10.71 13.68 31.06
N PRO A 310 11.63 14.54 31.56
CA PRO A 310 12.10 14.48 32.95
C PRO A 310 10.98 14.70 33.98
N ASP A 311 10.03 15.60 33.70
CA ASP A 311 8.96 15.97 34.64
C ASP A 311 7.78 14.99 34.68
N THR A 312 7.58 14.20 33.61
CA THR A 312 6.41 13.31 33.45
C THR A 312 6.77 11.83 33.52
N GLY A 313 8.01 11.45 33.16
CA GLY A 313 8.44 10.06 33.00
C GLY A 313 7.89 9.36 31.73
N LEU A 314 7.19 10.09 30.87
CA LEU A 314 6.59 9.55 29.63
C LEU A 314 7.68 9.35 28.54
N PRO A 315 7.81 8.14 27.96
CA PRO A 315 8.81 7.88 26.92
C PRO A 315 8.35 8.40 25.54
N PRO A 316 9.28 8.79 24.66
CA PRO A 316 8.98 9.18 23.29
C PRO A 316 8.66 7.96 22.42
N TRP A 317 7.89 8.18 21.34
CA TRP A 317 7.53 7.14 20.38
C TRP A 317 8.69 6.77 19.43
N HIS A 318 9.59 7.70 19.14
CA HIS A 318 10.87 7.46 18.46
C HIS A 318 11.98 8.35 18.99
N HIS A 319 13.22 7.83 19.07
CA HIS A 319 14.37 8.54 19.67
C HIS A 319 15.20 9.36 18.68
N THR A 320 14.79 9.40 17.39
CA THR A 320 15.38 10.26 16.36
C THR A 320 14.31 10.87 15.44
N SER A 321 14.62 12.01 14.81
CA SER A 321 13.73 12.72 13.87
C SER A 321 14.42 13.10 12.56
N LEU A 322 13.70 13.04 11.44
CA LEU A 322 14.17 13.57 10.15
C LEU A 322 14.06 15.11 10.05
N ARG A 323 13.23 15.74 10.89
CA ARG A 323 12.85 17.17 10.86
C ARG A 323 13.51 17.96 11.98
N THR A 324 13.77 19.25 11.73
CA THR A 324 14.20 20.24 12.72
C THR A 324 13.01 20.82 13.47
N PHE A 325 13.09 20.87 14.80
CA PHE A 325 11.94 21.16 15.67
C PHE A 325 11.68 22.66 15.86
N GLY A 326 10.43 22.99 16.24
CA GLY A 326 10.06 24.31 16.76
C GLY A 326 9.72 25.37 15.71
N SER A 327 9.59 25.01 14.43
CA SER A 327 9.04 25.90 13.41
C SER A 327 7.52 26.00 13.52
N GLU A 328 6.96 27.14 13.10
CA GLU A 328 5.49 27.35 13.00
C GLU A 328 4.80 26.34 12.06
N GLU A 329 5.58 25.71 11.18
CA GLU A 329 5.15 24.71 10.19
C GLU A 329 4.88 23.31 10.77
N GLU A 330 5.44 22.96 11.94
CA GLU A 330 5.25 21.66 12.58
C GLU A 330 4.85 21.79 14.07
N PRO A 331 3.60 22.16 14.37
CA PRO A 331 3.17 22.44 15.75
C PRO A 331 3.08 21.19 16.65
N VAL A 332 2.92 19.98 16.10
CA VAL A 332 2.70 18.74 16.85
C VAL A 332 3.75 17.70 16.45
N PRO A 333 4.83 17.52 17.25
CA PRO A 333 5.93 16.63 16.88
C PRO A 333 5.57 15.14 16.99
N GLU A 334 5.79 14.38 15.91
CA GLU A 334 5.48 12.93 15.81
C GLU A 334 6.10 12.11 16.95
N TYR A 335 7.37 12.39 17.30
CA TYR A 335 8.11 11.64 18.34
C TYR A 335 7.53 11.76 19.74
N ALA A 336 6.75 12.81 20.02
CA ALA A 336 6.18 13.10 21.32
C ALA A 336 4.75 12.53 21.48
N LEU A 337 4.13 12.05 20.40
CA LEU A 337 2.73 11.65 20.38
C LEU A 337 2.44 10.45 21.28
N ILE A 338 1.49 10.60 22.20
CA ILE A 338 0.89 9.53 22.98
C ILE A 338 -0.60 9.47 22.63
N THR A 339 -0.93 8.60 21.67
CA THR A 339 -2.26 8.39 21.12
C THR A 339 -2.58 6.89 21.08
N SER A 340 -3.81 6.51 20.77
CA SER A 340 -4.17 5.08 20.60
C SER A 340 -3.30 4.34 19.57
N GLY A 341 -2.80 5.04 18.54
CA GLY A 341 -1.91 4.48 17.52
C GLY A 341 -0.42 4.45 17.90
N SER A 342 0.06 5.46 18.64
CA SER A 342 1.49 5.62 18.98
C SER A 342 1.88 5.10 20.38
N ALA A 343 0.92 4.69 21.22
CA ALA A 343 1.16 4.18 22.56
C ALA A 343 1.75 2.74 22.62
N GLY A 344 2.73 2.41 21.77
CA GLY A 344 3.35 1.08 21.71
C GLY A 344 3.90 0.58 23.06
N PHE A 345 4.40 1.50 23.89
CA PHE A 345 4.84 1.25 25.28
C PHE A 345 3.73 0.82 26.24
N MET A 346 2.46 1.21 26.01
CA MET A 346 1.32 0.78 26.83
C MET A 346 0.62 -0.47 26.30
N ASN A 347 0.95 -0.87 25.06
CA ASN A 347 0.26 -1.93 24.31
C ASN A 347 1.22 -3.14 24.14
N GLY A 348 1.25 -3.74 22.95
CA GLY A 348 2.08 -4.92 22.64
C GLY A 348 3.58 -4.76 22.94
N GLY A 349 4.17 -3.58 22.68
CA GLY A 349 5.57 -3.30 23.03
C GLY A 349 5.82 -3.29 24.54
N GLY A 350 4.89 -2.76 25.31
CA GLY A 350 4.88 -2.86 26.78
C GLY A 350 4.92 -4.31 27.26
N ILE A 351 4.02 -5.13 26.72
CA ILE A 351 3.92 -6.57 27.05
C ILE A 351 5.22 -7.30 26.67
N ALA A 352 5.75 -7.09 25.47
CA ALA A 352 6.97 -7.76 25.00
C ALA A 352 8.19 -7.43 25.88
N MET A 353 8.38 -6.17 26.29
CA MET A 353 9.47 -5.78 27.20
C MET A 353 9.29 -6.37 28.60
N LEU A 354 8.06 -6.44 29.13
CA LEU A 354 7.78 -7.12 30.40
C LEU A 354 8.03 -8.64 30.32
N ARG A 355 7.73 -9.28 29.18
CA ARG A 355 8.03 -10.71 28.94
C ARG A 355 9.53 -10.97 28.82
N VAL A 356 10.26 -10.16 28.06
CA VAL A 356 11.73 -10.18 28.02
C VAL A 356 12.33 -9.97 29.41
N GLY A 357 11.79 -9.02 30.17
CA GLY A 357 12.15 -8.80 31.57
C GLY A 357 11.92 -10.03 32.45
N GLU A 358 10.81 -10.75 32.29
CA GLU A 358 10.51 -12.01 33.00
C GLU A 358 11.47 -13.14 32.59
N GLU A 359 11.60 -13.41 31.29
CA GLU A 359 12.39 -14.52 30.74
C GLU A 359 13.90 -14.40 30.98
N LEU A 360 14.44 -13.18 31.09
CA LEU A 360 15.85 -12.92 31.40
C LEU A 360 16.18 -13.00 32.91
N GLY A 361 15.20 -13.24 33.79
CA GLY A 361 15.42 -13.40 35.23
C GLY A 361 16.15 -12.20 35.86
N ALA A 362 17.34 -12.43 36.43
CA ALA A 362 18.15 -11.35 37.01
C ALA A 362 18.60 -10.30 35.97
N LYS A 363 19.03 -10.74 34.78
CA LYS A 363 19.47 -9.86 33.67
C LYS A 363 18.32 -9.03 33.09
N GLY A 364 17.08 -9.47 33.30
CA GLY A 364 15.86 -8.76 32.86
C GLY A 364 15.43 -7.58 33.72
N ARG A 365 16.14 -7.29 34.83
CA ARG A 365 15.79 -6.22 35.80
C ARG A 365 15.47 -4.90 35.11
N TYR A 366 16.35 -4.43 34.22
CA TYR A 366 16.27 -3.13 33.58
C TYR A 366 14.93 -2.90 32.84
N TYR A 367 14.49 -3.90 32.06
CA TYR A 367 13.22 -3.84 31.33
C TYR A 367 12.00 -3.70 32.26
N ARG A 368 12.01 -4.40 33.41
CA ARG A 368 10.90 -4.37 34.37
C ARG A 368 10.85 -3.03 35.12
N GLU A 369 12.00 -2.53 35.57
CA GLU A 369 12.10 -1.29 36.35
C GLU A 369 11.82 -0.04 35.49
N ARG A 370 12.31 0.02 34.24
CA ARG A 370 11.96 1.10 33.30
C ARG A 370 10.47 1.06 32.93
N MET A 371 9.93 -0.11 32.59
CA MET A 371 8.50 -0.21 32.21
C MET A 371 7.55 0.10 33.37
N LEU A 372 7.90 -0.27 34.61
CA LEU A 372 7.17 0.17 35.80
C LEU A 372 7.10 1.71 35.89
N GLY A 373 8.24 2.39 35.69
CA GLY A 373 8.29 3.86 35.65
C GLY A 373 7.37 4.45 34.57
N HIS A 374 7.46 3.94 33.34
CA HIS A 374 6.63 4.44 32.23
C HIS A 374 5.13 4.17 32.44
N LEU A 375 4.73 2.99 32.93
CA LEU A 375 3.31 2.69 33.19
C LEU A 375 2.74 3.55 34.32
N LYS A 376 3.52 3.89 35.37
CA LYS A 376 3.11 4.86 36.39
C LYS A 376 2.97 6.28 35.79
N ALA A 377 3.89 6.71 34.92
CA ALA A 377 3.76 7.97 34.18
C ALA A 377 2.47 8.02 33.34
N TYR A 378 2.21 6.98 32.55
CA TYR A 378 0.98 6.87 31.75
C TYR A 378 -0.30 6.86 32.61
N ALA A 379 -0.28 6.21 33.77
CA ALA A 379 -1.41 6.21 34.72
C ALA A 379 -1.73 7.61 35.25
N ARG A 380 -0.70 8.41 35.57
CA ARG A 380 -0.85 9.77 36.14
C ARG A 380 -1.30 10.80 35.11
N HIS A 381 -0.67 10.81 33.94
CA HIS A 381 -0.85 11.87 32.95
C HIS A 381 -1.93 11.54 31.92
N CYS A 382 -1.90 10.31 31.38
CA CYS A 382 -2.72 9.94 30.22
C CYS A 382 -4.06 9.30 30.61
N TYR A 383 -4.15 8.55 31.71
CA TYR A 383 -5.38 7.86 32.10
C TYR A 383 -6.32 8.72 32.97
N ARG A 384 -7.62 8.47 32.80
CA ARG A 384 -8.73 9.08 33.53
C ARG A 384 -9.61 7.96 34.12
N PRO A 385 -9.35 7.52 35.37
CA PRO A 385 -10.03 6.37 35.98
C PRO A 385 -11.53 6.61 36.22
N GLU A 386 -11.95 7.87 36.35
CA GLU A 386 -13.34 8.26 36.63
C GLU A 386 -14.29 8.13 35.42
N VAL A 387 -13.74 8.04 34.21
CA VAL A 387 -14.48 7.80 32.95
C VAL A 387 -13.96 6.58 32.16
N ASN A 388 -12.94 5.89 32.68
CA ASN A 388 -12.17 4.85 31.98
C ASN A 388 -11.69 5.27 30.58
N LYS A 389 -11.01 6.43 30.49
CA LYS A 389 -10.49 6.96 29.22
C LYS A 389 -9.01 7.32 29.27
N MET A 390 -8.36 7.19 28.12
CA MET A 390 -7.02 7.67 27.85
C MET A 390 -7.12 8.98 27.05
N ARG A 391 -6.41 10.02 27.49
CA ARG A 391 -6.18 11.26 26.74
C ARG A 391 -5.28 11.01 25.52
N ASN A 392 -5.27 11.96 24.60
CA ASN A 392 -4.23 12.07 23.58
C ASN A 392 -3.27 13.19 24.03
N MET A 393 -2.01 12.83 24.29
CA MET A 393 -1.03 13.70 24.94
C MET A 393 0.22 13.88 24.08
N LEU A 394 1.01 14.90 24.39
CA LEU A 394 2.45 14.88 24.15
C LEU A 394 3.18 14.36 25.41
N PHE A 395 4.38 13.79 25.23
CA PHE A 395 5.21 13.26 26.32
C PHE A 395 5.67 14.31 27.35
N ASP A 396 5.65 15.59 27.00
CA ASP A 396 5.88 16.73 27.90
C ASP A 396 4.71 16.98 28.88
N GLY A 397 3.55 16.37 28.66
CA GLY A 397 2.34 16.55 29.47
C GLY A 397 1.26 17.43 28.83
N THR A 398 1.46 17.96 27.63
CA THR A 398 0.45 18.72 26.88
C THR A 398 -0.75 17.84 26.49
N ASP A 399 -1.96 18.23 26.89
CA ASP A 399 -3.20 17.61 26.41
C ASP A 399 -3.56 18.19 25.02
N LEU A 400 -3.63 17.34 24.01
CA LEU A 400 -3.87 17.76 22.63
C LEU A 400 -5.30 18.30 22.41
N ALA A 401 -6.28 17.85 23.20
CA ALA A 401 -7.66 18.30 23.10
C ALA A 401 -7.88 19.66 23.77
N GLU A 402 -7.17 19.96 24.87
CA GLU A 402 -7.17 21.31 25.46
C GLU A 402 -6.38 22.29 24.57
N ARG A 403 -5.21 21.87 24.07
CA ARG A 403 -4.42 22.66 23.11
C ARG A 403 -5.21 23.02 21.84
N GLU A 404 -6.03 22.12 21.30
CA GLU A 404 -6.87 22.41 20.12
C GLU A 404 -7.94 23.49 20.42
N LYS A 405 -8.43 23.59 21.66
CA LYS A 405 -9.33 24.68 22.09
C LYS A 405 -8.58 26.00 22.26
N GLU A 406 -7.42 25.98 22.90
CA GLU A 406 -6.61 27.18 23.16
C GLU A 406 -6.12 27.88 21.88
N ASN A 407 -5.94 27.10 20.79
CA ASN A 407 -5.51 27.62 19.49
C ASN A 407 -6.67 28.01 18.56
N ALA A 408 -7.93 27.79 18.96
CA ALA A 408 -9.10 28.15 18.16
C ALA A 408 -9.40 29.66 18.22
N LYS A 409 -9.73 30.28 17.10
CA LYS A 409 -10.00 31.73 17.04
C LYS A 409 -11.39 32.07 17.59
N PRO A 410 -11.62 33.32 18.06
CA PRO A 410 -12.95 33.76 18.48
C PRO A 410 -14.00 33.57 17.38
N GLY A 411 -14.97 32.68 17.61
CA GLY A 411 -16.02 32.32 16.65
C GLY A 411 -15.69 31.14 15.72
N GLU A 412 -14.53 30.50 15.87
CA GLU A 412 -14.16 29.26 15.15
C GLU A 412 -14.69 28.01 15.88
N GLU A 413 -15.19 27.03 15.13
CA GLU A 413 -15.66 25.76 15.69
C GLU A 413 -14.46 24.85 16.04
N VAL A 414 -14.30 24.53 17.32
CA VAL A 414 -13.27 23.58 17.78
C VAL A 414 -13.59 22.20 17.22
N LYS A 415 -12.76 21.72 16.30
CA LYS A 415 -12.85 20.36 15.76
C LYS A 415 -12.55 19.36 16.88
N ASN A 416 -13.38 18.34 17.02
CA ASN A 416 -13.19 17.30 18.03
C ASN A 416 -12.24 16.20 17.51
N SER A 417 -11.01 16.58 17.19
CA SER A 417 -10.03 15.73 16.49
C SER A 417 -9.39 14.71 17.44
N TRP A 418 -9.09 15.09 18.67
CA TRP A 418 -8.33 14.31 19.65
C TRP A 418 -9.20 13.51 20.65
N GLN A 419 -10.18 12.75 20.15
CA GLN A 419 -11.13 12.04 21.02
C GLN A 419 -10.49 11.02 21.99
N PRO A 420 -10.85 11.03 23.29
CA PRO A 420 -10.34 10.07 24.27
C PRO A 420 -10.78 8.62 24.02
N TRP A 421 -9.80 7.71 24.02
CA TRP A 421 -9.97 6.28 23.74
C TRP A 421 -10.12 5.44 25.02
N SER A 422 -10.71 4.25 24.95
CA SER A 422 -10.83 3.35 26.12
C SER A 422 -9.62 2.42 26.21
N PRO A 423 -9.12 2.07 27.41
CA PRO A 423 -8.07 1.06 27.58
C PRO A 423 -8.46 -0.29 26.97
N THR A 424 -7.60 -0.82 26.10
CA THR A 424 -7.77 -2.09 25.39
C THR A 424 -7.37 -3.29 26.27
N PRO A 425 -7.71 -4.54 25.89
CA PRO A 425 -7.21 -5.73 26.57
C PRO A 425 -5.67 -5.77 26.71
N THR A 426 -4.95 -5.22 25.72
CA THR A 426 -3.47 -5.16 25.78
C THR A 426 -2.96 -4.19 26.84
N ASN A 427 -3.67 -3.09 27.11
CA ASN A 427 -3.35 -2.19 28.21
C ASN A 427 -3.56 -2.88 29.56
N ILE A 428 -4.74 -3.50 29.74
CA ILE A 428 -5.07 -4.23 30.97
C ILE A 428 -4.03 -5.35 31.22
N LEU A 429 -3.60 -6.04 30.16
CA LEU A 429 -2.54 -7.05 30.24
C LEU A 429 -1.17 -6.47 30.61
N ALA A 430 -0.74 -5.34 30.03
CA ALA A 430 0.51 -4.69 30.38
C ALA A 430 0.54 -4.30 31.88
N TYR A 431 -0.54 -3.70 32.39
CA TYR A 431 -0.66 -3.37 33.81
C TYR A 431 -0.76 -4.62 34.71
N ALA A 432 -1.44 -5.69 34.28
CA ALA A 432 -1.52 -6.94 35.05
C ALA A 432 -0.16 -7.67 35.17
N ILE A 433 0.61 -7.72 34.08
CA ILE A 433 1.98 -8.27 34.11
C ILE A 433 2.89 -7.38 34.95
N CYS A 434 2.83 -6.06 34.77
CA CYS A 434 3.62 -5.11 35.54
C CYS A 434 3.32 -5.21 37.05
N TYR A 435 2.04 -5.33 37.44
CA TYR A 435 1.66 -5.54 38.83
C TYR A 435 2.30 -6.82 39.39
N ARG A 436 2.15 -7.95 38.69
CA ARG A 436 2.74 -9.22 39.15
C ARG A 436 4.26 -9.17 39.31
N GLN A 437 4.94 -8.38 38.48
CA GLN A 437 6.40 -8.25 38.50
C GLN A 437 6.93 -7.24 39.53
N SER A 438 6.08 -6.35 40.06
CA SER A 438 6.49 -5.23 40.94
C SER A 438 5.83 -5.22 42.31
N GLY A 439 4.57 -5.68 42.41
CA GLY A 439 3.70 -5.51 43.58
C GLY A 439 3.18 -4.08 43.78
N ASP A 440 3.41 -3.16 42.83
CA ASP A 440 3.15 -1.73 42.99
C ASP A 440 1.65 -1.38 43.12
N GLU A 441 1.29 -0.64 44.16
CA GLU A 441 -0.10 -0.34 44.52
C GLU A 441 -0.78 0.69 43.58
N GLU A 442 0.01 1.54 42.92
CA GLU A 442 -0.48 2.53 41.96
C GLU A 442 -0.84 1.85 40.64
N ILE A 443 -0.02 0.88 40.21
CA ILE A 443 -0.34 -0.02 39.11
C ILE A 443 -1.58 -0.87 39.45
N TRP A 444 -1.75 -1.32 40.70
CA TRP A 444 -2.95 -2.06 41.12
C TRP A 444 -4.24 -1.24 41.01
N GLU A 445 -4.30 -0.05 41.61
CA GLU A 445 -5.54 0.75 41.58
C GLU A 445 -5.84 1.29 40.16
N THR A 446 -4.80 1.52 39.34
CA THR A 446 -4.98 1.82 37.91
C THR A 446 -5.59 0.63 37.16
N LEU A 447 -5.01 -0.57 37.30
CA LEU A 447 -5.54 -1.81 36.73
C LEU A 447 -6.98 -2.06 37.19
N ARG A 448 -7.28 -1.80 38.46
CA ARG A 448 -8.61 -1.95 39.06
C ARG A 448 -9.65 -1.02 38.44
N ALA A 449 -9.29 0.23 38.17
CA ALA A 449 -10.14 1.16 37.43
C ALA A 449 -10.37 0.70 35.97
N MET A 450 -9.30 0.24 35.28
CA MET A 450 -9.41 -0.28 33.91
C MET A 450 -10.31 -1.52 33.83
N CYS A 451 -10.20 -2.43 34.79
CA CYS A 451 -11.05 -3.62 34.91
C CYS A 451 -12.53 -3.25 35.18
N ARG A 452 -12.80 -2.34 36.12
CA ARG A 452 -14.17 -1.84 36.40
C ARG A 452 -14.81 -1.24 35.14
N GLY A 453 -14.07 -0.39 34.43
CA GLY A 453 -14.54 0.24 33.20
C GLY A 453 -14.58 -0.68 31.97
N ASN A 454 -14.14 -1.93 32.10
CA ASN A 454 -14.28 -3.00 31.11
C ASN A 454 -15.23 -4.12 31.59
N ASP A 455 -16.15 -3.80 32.51
CA ASP A 455 -17.21 -4.70 33.01
C ASP A 455 -16.70 -5.98 33.71
N PHE A 456 -15.46 -5.98 34.25
CA PHE A 456 -15.00 -7.07 35.11
C PHE A 456 -15.64 -7.04 36.51
N GLY A 457 -16.30 -5.93 36.89
CA GLY A 457 -16.60 -5.61 38.29
C GLY A 457 -15.37 -5.10 39.03
N ASP A 458 -15.32 -5.30 40.35
CA ASP A 458 -14.22 -4.83 41.22
C ASP A 458 -13.23 -5.96 41.48
N ILE A 459 -11.99 -5.85 40.98
CA ILE A 459 -10.94 -6.86 41.20
C ILE A 459 -10.43 -6.93 42.66
N GLY A 460 -10.96 -6.11 43.58
CA GLY A 460 -10.62 -6.14 45.00
C GLY A 460 -9.51 -5.17 45.40
N GLY A 461 -9.19 -5.15 46.69
CA GLY A 461 -8.03 -4.40 47.20
C GLY A 461 -6.70 -5.07 46.83
N VAL A 462 -5.59 -4.37 47.08
CA VAL A 462 -4.22 -4.84 46.74
C VAL A 462 -4.00 -6.30 47.13
N LYS A 463 -3.36 -7.07 46.23
CA LYS A 463 -3.23 -8.55 46.25
C LYS A 463 -4.56 -9.30 46.07
N GLY A 464 -5.55 -8.69 45.42
CA GLY A 464 -6.84 -9.32 45.09
C GLY A 464 -7.77 -9.53 46.28
N ARG A 465 -7.62 -8.76 47.36
CA ARG A 465 -8.42 -8.91 48.58
C ARG A 465 -9.91 -8.64 48.32
N SER A 466 -10.73 -9.66 48.52
CA SER A 466 -12.21 -9.62 48.41
C SER A 466 -12.71 -9.10 47.05
N PRO A 467 -12.46 -9.83 45.95
CA PRO A 467 -12.88 -9.41 44.61
C PRO A 467 -14.40 -9.57 44.46
N ARG A 468 -15.05 -8.61 43.80
CA ARG A 468 -16.49 -8.59 43.50
C ARG A 468 -16.67 -8.49 41.99
N LEU A 469 -16.38 -9.60 41.32
CA LEU A 469 -16.33 -9.68 39.86
C LEU A 469 -17.73 -9.82 39.26
N ASN A 470 -17.94 -9.24 38.07
CA ASN A 470 -19.21 -9.34 37.36
C ASN A 470 -19.30 -10.68 36.60
N LEU A 471 -19.68 -11.75 37.29
CA LEU A 471 -19.94 -13.06 36.67
C LEU A 471 -21.21 -13.08 35.79
N ALA A 472 -21.95 -11.97 35.70
CA ALA A 472 -23.05 -11.76 34.76
C ALA A 472 -22.64 -10.88 33.55
N THR A 473 -21.34 -10.64 33.35
CA THR A 473 -20.82 -9.83 32.25
C THR A 473 -21.23 -10.37 30.88
N ARG A 474 -21.42 -9.46 29.92
CA ARG A 474 -21.60 -9.77 28.50
C ARG A 474 -20.31 -9.66 27.70
N GLN A 475 -19.17 -9.46 28.36
CA GLN A 475 -17.87 -9.44 27.68
C GLN A 475 -17.62 -10.75 26.95
N GLU A 476 -17.11 -10.60 25.73
CA GLU A 476 -16.95 -11.62 24.70
C GLU A 476 -15.59 -11.52 23.98
N ASP A 477 -14.77 -10.51 24.32
CA ASP A 477 -13.40 -10.36 23.82
C ASP A 477 -12.49 -11.38 24.55
N PRO A 478 -11.91 -12.36 23.84
CA PRO A 478 -11.12 -13.42 24.45
C PRO A 478 -9.77 -12.92 24.97
N LEU A 479 -9.25 -11.78 24.50
CA LEU A 479 -7.96 -11.24 24.96
C LEU A 479 -8.03 -10.76 26.43
N LEU A 480 -9.23 -10.47 26.93
CA LEU A 480 -9.52 -10.15 28.33
C LEU A 480 -9.24 -11.34 29.29
N ILE A 481 -9.08 -12.56 28.77
CA ILE A 481 -8.66 -13.73 29.55
C ILE A 481 -7.21 -13.60 30.03
N PHE A 482 -6.31 -13.05 29.21
CA PHE A 482 -4.89 -12.94 29.56
C PHE A 482 -4.64 -12.12 30.85
N PRO A 483 -5.19 -10.89 31.05
CA PRO A 483 -5.01 -10.16 32.30
C PRO A 483 -5.66 -10.88 33.50
N LEU A 484 -6.74 -11.64 33.30
CA LEU A 484 -7.36 -12.43 34.39
C LEU A 484 -6.47 -13.60 34.82
N VAL A 485 -5.76 -14.25 33.89
CA VAL A 485 -4.75 -15.27 34.22
C VAL A 485 -3.51 -14.66 34.88
N GLU A 486 -3.06 -13.47 34.47
CA GLU A 486 -1.96 -12.77 35.14
C GLU A 486 -2.36 -12.25 36.55
N LEU A 487 -3.61 -11.82 36.75
CA LEU A 487 -4.18 -11.52 38.07
C LEU A 487 -4.23 -12.76 38.96
N PHE A 488 -4.68 -13.91 38.44
CA PHE A 488 -4.61 -15.19 39.16
C PHE A 488 -3.16 -15.54 39.53
N LYS A 489 -2.20 -15.43 38.60
CA LYS A 489 -0.77 -15.64 38.88
C LYS A 489 -0.18 -14.68 39.93
N ALA A 490 -0.75 -13.49 40.10
CA ALA A 490 -0.31 -12.49 41.07
C ALA A 490 -0.91 -12.65 42.49
N THR A 491 -1.97 -13.44 42.64
CA THR A 491 -2.81 -13.45 43.85
C THR A 491 -3.15 -14.85 44.37
N GLY A 492 -3.22 -15.86 43.49
CA GLY A 492 -3.79 -17.18 43.78
C GLY A 492 -5.33 -17.23 43.75
N GLU A 493 -6.00 -16.10 43.55
CA GLU A 493 -7.46 -15.98 43.71
C GLU A 493 -8.22 -16.58 42.53
N ARG A 494 -8.88 -17.71 42.77
CA ARG A 494 -9.69 -18.43 41.76
C ARG A 494 -10.78 -17.59 41.08
N PRO A 495 -11.46 -16.62 41.72
CA PRO A 495 -12.50 -15.82 41.06
C PRO A 495 -12.10 -15.19 39.73
N TYR A 496 -10.83 -14.82 39.52
CA TYR A 496 -10.38 -14.30 38.22
C TYR A 496 -10.47 -15.35 37.10
N LEU A 497 -10.21 -16.62 37.40
CA LEU A 497 -10.40 -17.72 36.46
C LEU A 497 -11.88 -18.05 36.25
N GLU A 498 -12.74 -17.86 37.25
CA GLU A 498 -14.20 -18.00 37.11
C GLU A 498 -14.76 -16.93 36.16
N LEU A 499 -14.36 -15.65 36.32
CA LEU A 499 -14.68 -14.60 35.35
C LEU A 499 -14.07 -14.90 33.97
N GLY A 500 -12.86 -15.46 33.93
CA GLY A 500 -12.22 -15.96 32.72
C GLY A 500 -13.07 -17.00 32.00
N ARG A 501 -13.67 -17.97 32.72
CA ARG A 501 -14.62 -18.95 32.14
C ARG A 501 -15.89 -18.29 31.61
N VAL A 502 -16.42 -17.26 32.26
CA VAL A 502 -17.61 -16.52 31.76
C VAL A 502 -17.30 -15.86 30.42
N ILE A 503 -16.20 -15.11 30.32
CA ILE A 503 -15.78 -14.46 29.08
C ILE A 503 -15.45 -15.50 28.00
N ALA A 504 -14.70 -16.56 28.34
CA ALA A 504 -14.38 -17.67 27.44
C ALA A 504 -15.64 -18.37 26.91
N ASN A 505 -16.68 -18.55 27.74
CA ASN A 505 -17.94 -19.16 27.33
C ASN A 505 -18.79 -18.25 26.43
N ASN A 506 -18.70 -16.92 26.62
CA ASN A 506 -19.34 -15.95 25.74
C ASN A 506 -18.65 -15.90 24.37
N ALA A 507 -17.32 -15.75 24.36
CA ALA A 507 -16.48 -15.79 23.17
C ALA A 507 -16.68 -17.10 22.39
N PHE A 508 -16.50 -18.26 23.04
CA PHE A 508 -16.63 -19.57 22.38
C PHE A 508 -18.01 -19.80 21.75
N ARG A 509 -19.12 -19.45 22.45
CA ARG A 509 -20.48 -19.54 21.85
C ARG A 509 -20.63 -18.70 20.59
N LYS A 510 -20.03 -17.52 20.56
CA LYS A 510 -20.19 -16.57 19.46
C LYS A 510 -19.24 -16.87 18.30
N HIS A 511 -18.00 -17.22 18.60
CA HIS A 511 -16.91 -17.23 17.63
C HIS A 511 -16.58 -18.61 17.06
N PHE A 512 -16.76 -19.68 17.85
CA PHE A 512 -16.44 -21.03 17.41
C PHE A 512 -17.47 -21.54 16.38
N ARG A 513 -16.97 -22.28 15.39
CA ARG A 513 -17.73 -22.89 14.30
C ARG A 513 -17.57 -24.40 14.41
N PRO A 514 -18.45 -25.11 15.15
CA PRO A 514 -18.20 -26.48 15.59
C PRO A 514 -18.19 -27.51 14.45
N GLU A 515 -18.93 -27.27 13.37
CA GLU A 515 -18.90 -28.11 12.16
C GLU A 515 -17.58 -27.97 11.38
N GLN A 516 -16.91 -26.81 11.49
CA GLN A 516 -15.72 -26.44 10.73
C GLN A 516 -14.42 -26.52 11.55
N GLY A 517 -14.50 -26.52 12.88
CA GLY A 517 -13.33 -26.43 13.76
C GLY A 517 -12.59 -25.10 13.65
N LEU A 518 -13.29 -23.97 13.52
CA LEU A 518 -12.69 -22.64 13.30
C LEU A 518 -13.22 -21.55 14.25
N PHE A 519 -12.41 -20.52 14.48
CA PHE A 519 -12.76 -19.33 15.27
C PHE A 519 -12.95 -18.10 14.36
N THR A 520 -14.00 -17.30 14.63
CA THR A 520 -14.41 -16.16 13.79
C THR A 520 -15.20 -15.12 14.59
N ALA A 521 -14.83 -13.83 14.52
CA ALA A 521 -15.43 -12.77 15.36
C ALA A 521 -16.97 -12.59 15.21
N SER A 522 -17.60 -13.12 14.17
CA SER A 522 -19.06 -13.27 14.11
C SER A 522 -19.49 -14.38 13.14
N PRO A 523 -20.75 -14.88 13.21
CA PRO A 523 -21.28 -15.85 12.25
C PRO A 523 -21.37 -15.36 10.80
N LEU A 524 -21.11 -14.07 10.54
CA LEU A 524 -21.09 -13.47 9.20
C LEU A 524 -19.68 -13.45 8.58
N HIS A 525 -18.64 -13.84 9.32
CA HIS A 525 -17.28 -13.87 8.80
C HIS A 525 -17.06 -15.08 7.89
N ARG A 526 -16.80 -14.81 6.61
CA ARG A 526 -16.42 -15.81 5.60
C ARG A 526 -15.02 -16.42 5.85
N ILE A 527 -14.17 -15.76 6.65
CA ILE A 527 -12.78 -16.17 6.94
C ILE A 527 -12.54 -16.35 8.44
N ALA A 528 -11.79 -17.38 8.82
CA ALA A 528 -11.09 -17.50 10.09
C ALA A 528 -9.63 -17.03 9.96
N ASN A 529 -9.20 -16.09 10.81
CA ASN A 529 -7.78 -15.69 10.92
C ASN A 529 -7.04 -16.68 11.81
N LEU A 530 -6.08 -17.43 11.27
CA LEU A 530 -5.33 -18.43 12.02
C LEU A 530 -4.19 -17.82 12.85
N CYS A 531 -3.88 -16.55 12.62
CA CYS A 531 -2.87 -15.78 13.36
C CYS A 531 -3.41 -15.15 14.66
N SER A 532 -4.68 -15.38 15.01
CA SER A 532 -5.27 -14.75 16.20
C SER A 532 -4.88 -15.44 17.52
N ALA A 533 -4.80 -14.68 18.60
CA ALA A 533 -4.61 -15.22 19.95
C ALA A 533 -5.90 -15.76 20.60
N GLU A 534 -7.09 -15.72 19.98
CA GLU A 534 -8.30 -16.29 20.59
C GLU A 534 -8.13 -17.76 21.01
N PRO A 535 -7.65 -18.70 20.16
CA PRO A 535 -7.37 -20.07 20.57
C PRO A 535 -6.31 -20.17 21.67
N LEU A 536 -5.30 -19.29 21.63
CA LEU A 536 -4.23 -19.23 22.64
C LEU A 536 -4.75 -18.73 24.00
N ALA A 537 -5.67 -17.77 24.02
CA ALA A 537 -6.27 -17.21 25.23
C ALA A 537 -7.15 -18.27 25.93
N LEU A 538 -8.02 -18.94 25.15
CA LEU A 538 -8.83 -20.06 25.63
C LEU A 538 -7.96 -21.22 26.14
N LEU A 539 -6.90 -21.58 25.41
CA LEU A 539 -5.94 -22.61 25.82
C LEU A 539 -5.15 -22.21 27.09
N THR A 540 -4.82 -20.91 27.25
CA THR A 540 -4.14 -20.38 28.44
C THR A 540 -5.05 -20.45 29.67
N LEU A 541 -6.36 -20.22 29.51
CA LEU A 541 -7.34 -20.47 30.58
C LEU A 541 -7.44 -21.96 30.91
N GLU A 542 -7.56 -22.85 29.92
CA GLU A 542 -7.57 -24.29 30.16
C GLU A 542 -6.32 -24.76 30.91
N ALA A 543 -5.14 -24.25 30.55
CA ALA A 543 -3.90 -24.52 31.27
C ALA A 543 -3.92 -23.97 32.71
N ALA A 544 -4.46 -22.77 32.96
CA ALA A 544 -4.65 -22.23 34.31
C ALA A 544 -5.57 -23.10 35.17
N LEU A 545 -6.71 -23.51 34.62
CA LEU A 545 -7.70 -24.38 35.26
C LEU A 545 -7.11 -25.77 35.59
N ARG A 546 -6.21 -26.28 34.74
CA ARG A 546 -5.55 -27.59 34.88
C ARG A 546 -4.24 -27.53 35.68
N GLY A 547 -3.83 -26.36 36.19
CA GLY A 547 -2.56 -26.18 36.92
C GLY A 547 -1.30 -26.32 36.04
N LYS A 548 -1.45 -26.21 34.72
CA LYS A 548 -0.48 -26.56 33.68
C LYS A 548 -0.01 -25.35 32.86
N LEU A 549 0.01 -24.15 33.45
CA LEU A 549 0.39 -22.90 32.76
C LEU A 549 1.80 -22.90 32.15
N ALA A 550 2.72 -23.74 32.62
CA ALA A 550 4.05 -23.90 32.03
C ALA A 550 4.03 -24.62 30.67
N ASP A 551 2.99 -25.40 30.38
CA ASP A 551 2.86 -26.15 29.12
C ASP A 551 2.53 -25.23 27.94
N VAL A 552 1.89 -24.07 28.20
CA VAL A 552 1.39 -23.16 27.16
C VAL A 552 2.27 -21.91 27.06
N PRO A 553 2.91 -21.66 25.89
CA PRO A 553 3.71 -20.45 25.67
C PRO A 553 2.93 -19.15 25.90
N ALA A 554 3.50 -18.23 26.66
CA ALA A 554 2.85 -16.98 27.01
C ALA A 554 2.63 -16.05 25.79
N TYR A 555 1.46 -15.40 25.75
CA TYR A 555 1.20 -14.30 24.83
C TYR A 555 2.09 -13.09 25.15
N THR A 556 2.64 -12.49 24.10
CA THR A 556 3.64 -11.40 24.14
C THR A 556 3.11 -10.06 23.63
N GLY A 557 1.81 -9.95 23.33
CA GLY A 557 1.27 -8.74 22.71
C GLY A 557 1.54 -8.66 21.20
N SER A 558 1.67 -9.82 20.55
CA SER A 558 1.97 -9.94 19.11
C SER A 558 0.81 -9.46 18.23
N ASN A 559 1.19 -8.84 17.11
CA ASN A 559 0.30 -8.36 16.05
C ASN A 559 -0.33 -9.53 15.29
N GLU A 560 -1.65 -9.48 15.08
CA GLU A 560 -2.43 -10.59 14.52
C GLU A 560 -2.75 -10.39 13.03
N GLY A 561 -2.14 -9.36 12.43
CA GLY A 561 -2.25 -8.96 11.02
C GLY A 561 -3.06 -7.68 10.84
N GLU A 562 -2.41 -6.53 10.65
CA GLU A 562 -3.02 -5.22 10.34
C GLU A 562 -3.66 -5.14 8.92
N GLN A 563 -3.85 -6.28 8.25
CA GLN A 563 -4.22 -6.38 6.85
C GLN A 563 -5.46 -7.26 6.63
N ALA A 564 -6.62 -6.62 6.69
CA ALA A 564 -7.86 -7.17 6.13
C ALA A 564 -7.75 -7.22 4.59
N SER A 565 -7.27 -8.34 4.06
CA SER A 565 -7.23 -8.60 2.62
C SER A 565 -8.63 -8.69 2.03
N TYR A 566 -8.81 -8.21 0.80
CA TYR A 566 -10.09 -8.28 0.11
C TYR A 566 -10.27 -9.71 -0.45
N LEU A 567 -11.49 -10.24 -0.35
CA LEU A 567 -11.81 -11.59 -0.83
C LEU A 567 -12.14 -11.59 -2.32
N ARG A 568 -11.67 -12.62 -3.04
CA ARG A 568 -12.24 -12.96 -4.34
C ARG A 568 -13.64 -13.61 -4.18
N PRO A 569 -14.62 -13.28 -5.03
CA PRO A 569 -15.87 -14.04 -5.15
C PRO A 569 -15.61 -15.47 -5.64
N LEU A 570 -16.34 -16.46 -5.11
CA LEU A 570 -16.09 -17.89 -5.39
C LEU A 570 -16.76 -18.44 -6.66
N THR A 571 -17.89 -17.87 -7.08
CA THR A 571 -18.66 -18.36 -8.24
C THR A 571 -19.48 -17.24 -8.87
N SER A 572 -19.49 -17.17 -10.19
CA SER A 572 -20.47 -16.36 -10.93
C SER A 572 -21.88 -16.92 -10.67
N ARG A 573 -22.86 -16.05 -10.40
CA ARG A 573 -24.27 -16.45 -10.23
C ARG A 573 -25.05 -16.35 -11.54
N PRO A 574 -26.08 -17.21 -11.75
CA PRO A 574 -26.72 -17.41 -13.05
C PRO A 574 -27.76 -16.33 -13.42
N TYR A 575 -27.35 -15.06 -13.35
CA TYR A 575 -28.12 -13.91 -13.84
C TYR A 575 -27.22 -12.74 -14.23
N ASN A 576 -27.68 -11.97 -15.21
CA ASN A 576 -27.02 -10.75 -15.67
C ASN A 576 -27.87 -9.53 -15.24
N PRO A 577 -27.42 -8.73 -14.26
CA PRO A 577 -28.09 -7.47 -13.94
C PRO A 577 -27.87 -6.41 -15.04
N GLY A 578 -28.75 -5.42 -15.12
CA GLY A 578 -28.60 -4.28 -16.04
C GLY A 578 -29.32 -3.03 -15.57
N VAL A 579 -28.88 -1.85 -16.03
CA VAL A 579 -29.52 -0.55 -15.74
C VAL A 579 -29.63 0.33 -16.98
N SER A 580 -30.58 1.26 -16.98
CA SER A 580 -30.67 2.37 -17.95
C SER A 580 -29.41 3.23 -17.91
N HIS A 581 -29.15 3.85 -16.76
CA HIS A 581 -28.05 4.78 -16.52
C HIS A 581 -27.44 4.56 -15.12
N LEU A 582 -26.17 4.91 -14.93
CA LEU A 582 -25.44 4.75 -13.67
C LEU A 582 -24.50 5.94 -13.43
N TYR A 583 -24.45 6.45 -12.19
CA TYR A 583 -23.68 7.63 -11.81
C TYR A 583 -22.46 7.28 -10.96
N TYR A 584 -21.34 7.96 -11.22
CA TYR A 584 -20.06 7.80 -10.53
C TYR A 584 -19.83 9.09 -9.69
N PRO A 585 -19.50 9.02 -8.38
CA PRO A 585 -18.50 8.08 -7.82
C PRO A 585 -18.99 7.13 -6.71
N HIS A 586 -20.29 7.06 -6.40
CA HIS A 586 -20.81 6.29 -5.26
C HIS A 586 -21.37 4.92 -5.68
N VAL A 587 -20.50 3.91 -5.72
CA VAL A 587 -20.88 2.49 -5.90
C VAL A 587 -21.36 1.91 -4.57
N ALA A 588 -22.49 1.18 -4.59
CA ALA A 588 -22.93 0.40 -3.44
C ALA A 588 -22.10 -0.90 -3.34
N THR A 589 -21.57 -1.20 -2.15
CA THR A 589 -21.01 -2.53 -1.86
C THR A 589 -22.15 -3.55 -1.80
N ALA A 590 -22.27 -4.38 -2.82
CA ALA A 590 -23.29 -5.43 -2.92
C ALA A 590 -23.03 -6.56 -1.92
N LEU A 591 -23.46 -6.37 -0.67
CA LEU A 591 -23.45 -7.42 0.35
C LEU A 591 -24.47 -8.51 0.00
N CYS A 592 -24.04 -9.49 -0.80
CA CYS A 592 -24.38 -10.93 -0.77
C CYS A 592 -24.33 -11.63 -2.15
N ASP A 593 -24.00 -10.95 -3.27
CA ASP A 593 -24.10 -11.56 -4.61
C ASP A 593 -23.13 -11.12 -5.73
N ASP A 594 -22.27 -10.11 -5.53
CA ASP A 594 -21.11 -9.76 -6.38
C ASP A 594 -21.35 -9.50 -7.89
N LEU A 595 -22.56 -9.05 -8.29
CA LEU A 595 -22.88 -8.76 -9.70
C LEU A 595 -23.31 -7.29 -9.93
N LEU A 596 -22.53 -6.54 -10.71
CA LEU A 596 -22.82 -5.16 -11.10
C LEU A 596 -23.65 -5.09 -12.41
N PRO A 597 -24.68 -4.23 -12.49
CA PRO A 597 -25.53 -4.13 -13.68
C PRO A 597 -24.82 -3.59 -14.92
N ALA A 598 -24.99 -4.26 -16.06
CA ALA A 598 -24.55 -3.81 -17.37
C ALA A 598 -25.31 -2.57 -17.87
N SER A 599 -24.63 -1.74 -18.67
CA SER A 599 -25.19 -0.50 -19.27
C SER A 599 -26.14 -0.78 -20.44
N SER A 600 -27.06 0.14 -20.70
CA SER A 600 -28.17 0.01 -21.66
C SER A 600 -27.80 0.11 -23.15
N GLY A 601 -26.65 0.73 -23.49
CA GLY A 601 -26.05 0.63 -24.82
C GLY A 601 -26.55 1.59 -25.92
N ASP A 602 -27.20 2.72 -25.61
CA ASP A 602 -27.51 3.75 -26.61
C ASP A 602 -26.24 4.53 -27.04
N THR A 603 -26.09 4.75 -28.35
CA THR A 603 -24.88 5.28 -29.01
C THR A 603 -25.15 6.30 -30.13
N SER A 604 -26.28 7.02 -30.09
CA SER A 604 -26.95 7.60 -31.27
C SER A 604 -26.36 8.87 -31.99
N ILE A 605 -25.03 9.12 -32.02
CA ILE A 605 -24.38 10.34 -32.62
C ILE A 605 -23.00 9.98 -33.35
N PRO A 606 -22.21 10.90 -33.98
CA PRO A 606 -20.79 10.65 -34.46
C PRO A 606 -19.64 11.66 -33.99
N THR A 607 -18.36 11.34 -33.60
CA THR A 607 -17.61 10.07 -33.26
C THR A 607 -16.38 9.81 -34.15
N MET A 608 -15.45 10.75 -34.38
CA MET A 608 -14.18 10.36 -35.01
C MET A 608 -13.32 9.45 -34.10
N SER A 609 -12.84 8.28 -34.57
CA SER A 609 -12.22 7.25 -33.70
C SER A 609 -11.28 6.23 -34.36
N TRP A 610 -10.33 5.73 -33.55
CA TRP A 610 -9.31 4.71 -33.81
C TRP A 610 -9.95 3.30 -33.77
N GLN A 611 -10.38 2.74 -34.90
CA GLN A 611 -11.51 1.77 -34.88
C GLN A 611 -11.24 0.35 -34.38
N ASN A 612 -10.00 -0.12 -34.39
CA ASN A 612 -9.69 -1.38 -33.68
C ASN A 612 -9.60 -1.19 -32.16
N VAL A 613 -9.85 0.05 -31.70
CA VAL A 613 -10.03 0.46 -30.30
C VAL A 613 -11.39 1.18 -30.16
N ARG A 614 -12.45 0.50 -30.60
CA ARG A 614 -13.85 0.85 -30.25
C ARG A 614 -14.22 0.49 -28.80
N LYS A 615 -13.34 -0.21 -28.06
CA LYS A 615 -13.35 -0.25 -26.60
C LYS A 615 -12.59 0.97 -26.07
N PRO A 616 -13.07 1.67 -25.03
CA PRO A 616 -12.29 2.70 -24.35
C PRO A 616 -11.20 2.05 -23.48
N GLU A 617 -10.10 1.65 -24.11
CA GLU A 617 -8.88 1.27 -23.39
C GLU A 617 -8.24 2.55 -22.84
N ASN A 618 -7.94 2.58 -21.53
CA ASN A 618 -7.57 3.85 -20.91
C ASN A 618 -6.09 4.21 -21.17
N GLU A 619 -5.19 3.26 -21.45
CA GLU A 619 -3.79 3.46 -21.88
C GLU A 619 -3.48 2.51 -23.05
N ALA A 620 -2.75 2.99 -24.06
CA ALA A 620 -2.27 2.22 -25.19
C ALA A 620 -0.73 2.26 -25.25
N VAL A 621 -0.15 1.06 -25.37
CA VAL A 621 1.29 0.84 -25.56
C VAL A 621 1.52 0.37 -27.00
N VAL A 622 2.24 1.15 -27.80
CA VAL A 622 2.53 0.80 -29.20
C VAL A 622 3.99 0.38 -29.33
N SER A 623 4.24 -0.85 -29.80
CA SER A 623 5.59 -1.39 -29.98
C SER A 623 6.04 -1.37 -31.44
N PHE A 624 7.27 -0.92 -31.67
CA PHE A 624 7.98 -0.90 -32.95
C PHE A 624 9.24 -1.80 -32.84
N PRO A 625 9.10 -3.11 -33.09
CA PRO A 625 10.20 -4.08 -32.96
C PRO A 625 11.21 -4.04 -34.12
N ASP A 626 12.31 -4.78 -33.99
CA ASP A 626 13.44 -4.92 -34.94
C ASP A 626 13.11 -5.78 -36.17
N VAL A 627 11.95 -5.54 -36.81
CA VAL A 627 11.38 -6.37 -37.89
C VAL A 627 11.65 -5.85 -39.31
N LEU A 628 12.47 -4.80 -39.45
CA LEU A 628 12.79 -4.17 -40.73
C LEU A 628 14.30 -4.24 -41.01
N GLU A 629 14.69 -4.58 -42.24
CA GLU A 629 16.09 -4.82 -42.61
C GLU A 629 16.94 -3.54 -42.75
N GLY A 630 16.32 -2.36 -42.65
CA GLY A 630 16.99 -1.07 -42.79
C GLY A 630 16.10 0.11 -42.39
N PRO A 631 16.59 1.36 -42.55
CA PRO A 631 15.89 2.54 -42.08
C PRO A 631 14.54 2.78 -42.76
N ALA A 632 13.54 3.20 -41.99
CA ALA A 632 12.14 3.30 -42.44
C ALA A 632 11.46 4.61 -42.02
N MET A 633 10.48 5.05 -42.82
CA MET A 633 9.65 6.23 -42.52
C MET A 633 8.22 5.80 -42.15
N VAL A 634 7.77 6.19 -40.95
CA VAL A 634 6.42 5.91 -40.43
C VAL A 634 5.60 7.19 -40.53
N SER A 635 4.51 7.18 -41.32
CA SER A 635 3.80 8.40 -41.70
C SER A 635 2.30 8.34 -41.44
N GLY A 636 1.69 9.49 -41.16
CA GLY A 636 0.23 9.62 -41.01
C GLY A 636 -0.29 9.39 -39.59
N MET A 637 0.56 9.56 -38.57
CA MET A 637 0.16 9.51 -37.16
C MET A 637 -0.80 10.68 -36.83
N ILE A 638 -2.02 10.37 -36.39
CA ILE A 638 -3.11 11.32 -36.07
C ILE A 638 -3.96 10.76 -34.92
N ASP A 639 -4.28 11.58 -33.91
CA ASP A 639 -5.25 11.23 -32.85
C ASP A 639 -6.68 11.72 -33.14
N HIS A 640 -7.66 11.01 -32.59
CA HIS A 640 -9.09 11.19 -32.76
C HIS A 640 -9.79 11.60 -31.45
N ALA A 641 -10.20 12.87 -31.39
CA ALA A 641 -10.63 13.63 -30.21
C ALA A 641 -11.80 13.07 -29.36
N GLU A 642 -12.38 11.93 -29.73
CA GLU A 642 -13.66 11.49 -29.19
C GLU A 642 -13.69 10.02 -28.71
N THR A 643 -12.62 9.24 -28.91
CA THR A 643 -12.38 7.96 -28.21
C THR A 643 -11.37 8.07 -27.07
N ARG A 644 -10.80 9.25 -26.82
CA ARG A 644 -9.74 9.51 -25.81
C ARG A 644 -8.50 8.64 -26.00
N ASN A 645 -8.12 8.33 -27.26
CA ASN A 645 -7.07 7.35 -27.55
C ASN A 645 -5.75 7.78 -26.91
N SER A 646 -5.31 6.97 -25.96
CA SER A 646 -4.26 7.30 -25.02
C SER A 646 -3.00 6.55 -25.39
N VAL A 647 -2.43 6.87 -26.55
CA VAL A 647 -1.04 6.51 -26.82
C VAL A 647 -0.20 7.24 -25.77
N SER A 648 0.12 6.52 -24.70
CA SER A 648 0.84 6.99 -23.53
C SER A 648 2.17 6.30 -23.38
N GLU A 649 2.43 5.25 -24.18
CA GLU A 649 3.75 4.66 -24.32
C GLU A 649 3.98 4.19 -25.77
N MET A 650 5.13 4.56 -26.31
CA MET A 650 5.64 4.17 -27.62
C MET A 650 7.00 3.53 -27.40
N ILE A 651 7.09 2.21 -27.58
CA ILE A 651 8.32 1.43 -27.37
C ILE A 651 9.00 1.21 -28.71
N VAL A 652 10.21 1.71 -28.86
CA VAL A 652 11.06 1.47 -30.04
C VAL A 652 12.19 0.52 -29.63
N ASP A 653 12.25 -0.62 -30.29
CA ASP A 653 13.12 -1.75 -29.95
C ASP A 653 13.76 -2.32 -31.22
N SER A 654 14.61 -1.52 -31.86
CA SER A 654 15.23 -1.81 -33.16
C SER A 654 16.63 -1.21 -33.24
N LYS A 655 17.53 -1.91 -33.94
CA LYS A 655 18.88 -1.39 -34.24
C LYS A 655 18.90 -0.52 -35.52
N HIS A 656 17.80 -0.51 -36.27
CA HIS A 656 17.66 0.19 -37.55
C HIS A 656 16.86 1.49 -37.39
N GLY A 657 17.30 2.55 -38.06
CA GLY A 657 16.78 3.91 -37.80
C GLY A 657 15.35 4.14 -38.29
N TYR A 658 14.46 4.57 -37.40
CA TYR A 658 13.07 4.90 -37.73
C TYR A 658 12.85 6.41 -37.74
N THR A 659 12.17 6.92 -38.77
CA THR A 659 11.82 8.33 -38.96
C THR A 659 10.31 8.52 -38.89
N PHE A 660 9.80 9.10 -37.80
CA PHE A 660 8.36 9.28 -37.55
C PHE A 660 7.85 10.61 -38.12
N THR A 661 6.68 10.60 -38.77
CA THR A 661 6.06 11.78 -39.40
C THR A 661 4.55 11.86 -39.13
N GLY A 662 4.06 13.06 -38.82
CA GLY A 662 2.65 13.33 -38.53
C GLY A 662 2.42 14.12 -37.24
N ASN A 663 1.16 14.44 -36.96
CA ASN A 663 0.78 15.31 -35.84
C ASN A 663 -0.10 14.54 -34.85
N LEU A 664 0.46 14.24 -33.68
CA LEU A 664 -0.28 13.64 -32.58
C LEU A 664 -0.97 14.71 -31.73
N ASN A 665 -2.19 14.41 -31.30
CA ASN A 665 -2.82 15.09 -30.17
C ASN A 665 -2.82 14.14 -28.97
N GLY A 666 -2.96 14.67 -27.75
CA GLY A 666 -3.02 13.88 -26.53
C GLY A 666 -3.82 14.53 -25.41
N ALA A 667 -4.26 13.72 -24.44
CA ALA A 667 -5.04 14.13 -23.27
C ALA A 667 -4.36 13.74 -21.93
N GLY A 668 -3.03 13.64 -21.93
CA GLY A 668 -2.17 13.29 -20.80
C GLY A 668 -0.72 13.14 -21.26
N ASP A 669 0.13 12.58 -20.40
CA ASP A 669 1.51 12.24 -20.73
C ASP A 669 1.62 11.24 -21.91
N LEU A 670 2.67 11.41 -22.74
CA LEU A 670 3.12 10.46 -23.76
C LEU A 670 4.57 10.06 -23.45
N SER A 671 4.84 8.77 -23.24
CA SER A 671 6.20 8.22 -23.14
C SER A 671 6.70 7.71 -24.49
N ILE A 672 7.94 8.03 -24.83
CA ILE A 672 8.70 7.44 -25.93
C ILE A 672 9.88 6.69 -25.30
N THR A 673 9.80 5.36 -25.28
CA THR A 673 10.79 4.45 -24.69
C THR A 673 11.65 3.88 -25.80
N VAL A 674 12.94 4.24 -25.89
CA VAL A 674 13.86 3.78 -26.94
C VAL A 674 14.94 2.89 -26.34
N LYS A 675 14.90 1.59 -26.67
CA LYS A 675 15.77 0.56 -26.06
C LYS A 675 17.13 0.39 -26.76
N SER A 676 17.19 0.66 -28.06
CA SER A 676 18.37 0.50 -28.91
C SER A 676 18.28 1.46 -30.11
N GLY A 677 19.30 1.48 -30.98
CA GLY A 677 19.27 2.22 -32.25
C GLY A 677 19.40 3.74 -32.18
N GLU A 678 19.39 4.37 -33.35
CA GLU A 678 19.28 5.83 -33.52
C GLU A 678 18.03 6.16 -34.35
N HIS A 679 17.07 6.86 -33.74
CA HIS A 679 15.76 7.15 -34.35
C HIS A 679 15.50 8.66 -34.40
N ALA A 680 14.60 9.09 -35.30
CA ALA A 680 14.29 10.48 -35.54
C ALA A 680 12.78 10.76 -35.58
N TRP A 681 12.37 11.95 -35.14
CA TRP A 681 11.03 12.49 -35.42
C TRP A 681 11.18 13.65 -36.42
N ALA A 682 10.57 13.52 -37.59
CA ALA A 682 10.86 14.37 -38.75
C ALA A 682 10.45 15.84 -38.57
N PRO A 683 11.18 16.79 -39.19
CA PRO A 683 10.81 18.21 -39.21
C PRO A 683 9.36 18.44 -39.67
N GLY A 684 8.71 19.46 -39.11
CA GLY A 684 7.31 19.82 -39.43
C GLY A 684 6.24 18.98 -38.72
N SER A 685 6.62 17.88 -38.06
CA SER A 685 5.73 17.10 -37.19
C SER A 685 5.45 17.81 -35.86
N THR A 686 4.29 17.59 -35.25
CA THR A 686 3.97 18.10 -33.91
C THR A 686 3.42 17.04 -32.95
N TRP A 687 3.70 17.20 -31.67
CA TRP A 687 2.91 16.60 -30.59
C TRP A 687 2.19 17.72 -29.84
N THR A 688 0.88 17.59 -29.63
CA THR A 688 0.02 18.68 -29.15
C THR A 688 -0.87 18.21 -28.00
N THR A 689 -0.78 18.84 -26.82
CA THR A 689 -1.69 18.49 -25.72
C THR A 689 -3.03 19.24 -25.80
N THR A 690 -4.10 18.55 -25.39
CA THR A 690 -5.45 19.09 -25.18
C THR A 690 -5.80 19.06 -23.69
N GLY A 691 -5.57 20.17 -23.00
CA GLY A 691 -5.75 20.30 -21.55
C GLY A 691 -7.21 20.22 -21.09
N TRP A 692 -7.73 19.01 -20.91
CA TRP A 692 -9.12 18.73 -20.52
C TRP A 692 -9.34 18.54 -19.00
N SER A 693 -8.31 18.65 -18.16
CA SER A 693 -8.40 18.51 -16.70
C SER A 693 -7.48 19.51 -15.98
N PRO A 694 -7.98 20.27 -14.98
CA PRO A 694 -7.14 21.09 -14.11
C PRO A 694 -6.16 20.28 -13.23
N ALA A 695 -6.27 18.94 -13.19
CA ALA A 695 -5.51 18.07 -12.30
C ALA A 695 -4.64 17.01 -13.05
N GLY A 696 -4.47 17.14 -14.36
CA GLY A 696 -3.60 16.27 -15.16
C GLY A 696 -2.18 16.82 -15.35
N THR A 697 -1.18 15.94 -15.42
CA THR A 697 0.08 16.24 -16.11
C THR A 697 -0.08 16.00 -17.61
N TYR A 698 0.77 16.66 -18.39
CA TYR A 698 0.73 16.66 -19.85
C TYR A 698 2.15 16.66 -20.41
N ASP A 699 2.99 15.75 -19.94
CA ASP A 699 4.43 15.75 -20.26
C ASP A 699 4.76 14.81 -21.43
N LEU A 700 5.61 15.28 -22.34
CA LEU A 700 6.31 14.38 -23.26
C LEU A 700 7.48 13.74 -22.50
N VAL A 701 7.40 12.44 -22.22
CA VAL A 701 8.44 11.68 -21.54
C VAL A 701 9.28 10.95 -22.58
N MET A 702 10.60 10.98 -22.46
CA MET A 702 11.54 10.31 -23.35
C MET A 702 12.48 9.47 -22.50
N ASP A 703 12.30 8.14 -22.50
CA ASP A 703 13.14 7.21 -21.76
C ASP A 703 14.08 6.49 -22.74
N ILE A 704 15.32 6.97 -22.82
CA ILE A 704 16.29 6.53 -23.83
C ILE A 704 17.34 5.66 -23.15
N ALA A 705 17.44 4.38 -23.52
CA ALA A 705 18.37 3.43 -22.93
C ALA A 705 19.84 3.77 -23.21
N ARG A 706 20.75 3.24 -22.38
CA ARG A 706 22.21 3.44 -22.55
C ARG A 706 22.67 2.99 -23.94
N GLY A 707 23.22 3.93 -24.71
CA GLY A 707 23.71 3.68 -26.07
C GLY A 707 22.68 3.87 -27.19
N ALA A 708 21.42 4.19 -26.87
CA ALA A 708 20.40 4.56 -27.86
C ALA A 708 20.30 6.09 -28.05
N ARG A 709 19.74 6.52 -29.18
CA ARG A 709 19.50 7.93 -29.54
C ARG A 709 18.09 8.18 -30.07
N LEU A 710 17.50 9.30 -29.65
CA LEU A 710 16.31 9.90 -30.28
C LEU A 710 16.56 11.37 -30.64
N SER A 711 16.52 11.69 -31.94
CA SER A 711 16.61 13.07 -32.46
C SER A 711 15.22 13.60 -32.81
N PHE A 712 14.70 14.53 -32.01
CA PHE A 712 13.36 15.10 -32.18
C PHE A 712 13.44 16.46 -32.90
N HIS A 713 13.08 16.47 -34.18
CA HIS A 713 13.10 17.66 -35.05
C HIS A 713 11.71 18.34 -35.17
N GLY A 714 10.69 17.81 -34.49
CA GLY A 714 9.32 18.34 -34.44
C GLY A 714 9.09 19.38 -33.32
N LEU A 715 7.85 19.85 -33.19
CA LEU A 715 7.42 20.82 -32.17
C LEU A 715 6.45 20.24 -31.13
N ILE A 716 6.64 20.62 -29.86
CA ILE A 716 5.79 20.28 -28.71
C ILE A 716 4.85 21.47 -28.44
N GLN A 717 3.53 21.25 -28.53
CA GLN A 717 2.52 22.30 -28.64
C GLN A 717 1.35 22.15 -27.64
N GLU A 718 0.61 23.24 -27.41
CA GLU A 718 -0.61 23.30 -26.59
C GLU A 718 -1.79 23.81 -27.44
N THR A 719 -2.98 23.20 -27.36
CA THR A 719 -4.17 23.64 -28.13
C THR A 719 -4.92 24.81 -27.49
N GLN A 720 -5.48 25.68 -28.34
CA GLN A 720 -6.44 26.73 -27.97
C GLN A 720 -7.76 26.13 -27.46
N GLY A 721 -8.19 26.49 -26.24
CA GLY A 721 -9.52 26.17 -25.70
C GLY A 721 -9.58 25.64 -24.27
N ALA A 722 -8.44 25.30 -23.66
CA ALA A 722 -8.39 24.83 -22.28
C ALA A 722 -8.91 25.90 -21.28
N HIS A 723 -10.01 25.61 -20.60
CA HIS A 723 -10.57 26.48 -19.57
C HIS A 723 -9.87 26.23 -18.22
N ALA A 724 -9.51 27.33 -17.53
CA ALA A 724 -9.01 27.36 -16.15
C ALA A 724 -7.73 26.53 -15.83
N TRP A 725 -6.57 27.11 -16.14
CA TRP A 725 -5.31 26.96 -15.39
C TRP A 725 -4.86 25.51 -15.08
N CYS A 726 -4.53 24.73 -16.10
CA CYS A 726 -3.58 23.61 -15.95
C CYS A 726 -2.12 24.12 -15.97
N SER A 727 -1.18 23.36 -15.39
CA SER A 727 0.21 23.80 -15.16
C SER A 727 1.13 23.84 -16.42
N GLY A 728 0.56 23.67 -17.62
CA GLY A 728 1.29 23.55 -18.89
C GLY A 728 1.87 22.16 -19.14
N ALA A 729 2.18 21.86 -20.41
CA ALA A 729 2.87 20.64 -20.82
C ALA A 729 4.38 20.75 -20.60
N GLY A 730 5.04 19.73 -20.04
CA GLY A 730 6.49 19.67 -19.90
C GLY A 730 7.18 18.70 -20.87
N LEU A 731 8.50 18.59 -20.73
CA LEU A 731 9.35 17.62 -21.42
C LEU A 731 10.25 16.94 -20.38
N ILE A 732 10.23 15.61 -20.29
CA ILE A 732 11.00 14.85 -19.30
C ILE A 732 11.93 13.86 -20.00
N LYS A 733 13.24 14.02 -19.82
CA LYS A 733 14.26 13.09 -20.32
C LYS A 733 14.72 12.14 -19.21
N ASN A 734 14.38 10.87 -19.38
CA ASN A 734 14.79 9.72 -18.57
C ASN A 734 15.76 8.82 -19.36
N GLY A 735 16.27 7.76 -18.71
CA GLY A 735 17.20 6.81 -19.31
C GLY A 735 18.60 7.38 -19.57
N GLU A 736 19.61 6.53 -19.68
CA GLU A 736 21.02 6.95 -19.75
C GLU A 736 21.50 7.37 -21.16
N GLY A 737 20.69 7.14 -22.20
CA GLY A 737 20.99 7.48 -23.59
C GLY A 737 20.78 8.95 -23.95
N VAL A 738 20.86 9.24 -25.25
CA VAL A 738 20.88 10.60 -25.81
C VAL A 738 19.53 10.98 -26.41
N CYS A 739 18.96 12.09 -25.96
CA CYS A 739 17.93 12.82 -26.70
C CYS A 739 18.53 14.08 -27.31
N GLU A 740 18.22 14.38 -28.57
CA GLU A 740 18.57 15.62 -29.24
C GLU A 740 17.31 16.39 -29.64
N LEU A 741 17.30 17.71 -29.42
CA LEU A 741 16.28 18.63 -29.93
C LEU A 741 16.92 19.60 -30.92
N THR A 742 16.31 19.79 -32.10
CA THR A 742 16.82 20.73 -33.12
C THR A 742 15.78 21.78 -33.57
N ALA A 743 14.57 21.74 -33.02
CA ALA A 743 13.47 22.62 -33.44
C ALA A 743 13.63 24.06 -32.90
N ASP A 744 12.98 25.03 -33.56
CA ASP A 744 12.97 26.43 -33.14
C ASP A 744 11.60 26.88 -32.63
N TYR A 745 11.50 27.06 -31.31
CA TYR A 745 10.30 27.54 -30.62
C TYR A 745 10.17 29.08 -30.58
N ALA A 746 11.17 29.86 -30.99
CA ALA A 746 11.10 31.32 -30.95
C ALA A 746 10.09 31.88 -31.96
N SER A 747 10.04 31.32 -33.17
CA SER A 747 9.04 31.68 -34.19
C SER A 747 7.60 31.27 -33.81
N VAL A 748 7.47 30.33 -32.87
CA VAL A 748 6.20 29.78 -32.35
C VAL A 748 5.95 30.26 -30.91
N TYR A 749 6.56 31.38 -30.52
CA TYR A 749 6.37 32.00 -29.21
C TYR A 749 6.02 33.50 -29.30
N ASN A 750 4.75 33.80 -29.07
CA ASN A 750 4.21 35.13 -28.81
C ASN A 750 3.55 35.13 -27.41
N SER A 751 3.91 36.08 -26.55
CA SER A 751 3.42 36.18 -25.16
C SER A 751 1.95 36.60 -25.06
N ASP A 752 1.49 37.40 -26.01
CA ASP A 752 0.26 38.20 -25.90
C ASP A 752 -0.91 37.54 -26.65
N LEU A 753 -0.58 36.68 -27.63
CA LEU A 753 -1.54 35.80 -28.28
C LEU A 753 -1.89 34.61 -27.36
N ARG A 754 -3.15 34.59 -26.91
CA ARG A 754 -3.75 33.49 -26.14
C ARG A 754 -3.76 32.12 -26.87
N ASN A 755 -3.40 32.11 -28.15
CA ASN A 755 -3.44 30.96 -29.06
C ASN A 755 -2.01 30.49 -29.45
N ASN A 756 -1.02 30.81 -28.62
CA ASN A 756 0.40 30.58 -28.89
C ASN A 756 0.86 29.16 -28.53
N ARG A 757 1.48 28.46 -29.49
CA ARG A 757 1.59 26.98 -29.51
C ARG A 757 2.93 26.41 -29.00
N GLY A 758 3.54 27.02 -27.99
CA GLY A 758 4.72 26.48 -27.30
C GLY A 758 4.36 25.97 -25.90
N TYR A 759 4.87 24.80 -25.51
CA TYR A 759 4.62 24.18 -24.20
C TYR A 759 5.09 25.03 -23.00
N ARG A 760 4.39 24.98 -21.86
CA ARG A 760 4.62 25.91 -20.72
C ARG A 760 5.15 25.28 -19.44
N GLY A 761 5.01 23.97 -19.29
CA GLY A 761 5.57 23.20 -18.19
C GLY A 761 7.11 23.08 -18.27
N PRO A 762 7.77 22.59 -17.21
CA PRO A 762 9.23 22.54 -17.14
C PRO A 762 9.83 21.47 -18.04
N THR A 763 11.02 21.75 -18.57
CA THR A 763 11.89 20.73 -19.16
C THR A 763 12.72 20.12 -18.04
N THR A 764 12.72 18.81 -17.87
CA THR A 764 13.41 18.13 -16.76
C THR A 764 14.27 16.99 -17.28
N VAL A 765 15.58 17.03 -16.99
CA VAL A 765 16.53 15.96 -17.34
C VAL A 765 16.85 15.17 -16.07
N ASN A 766 16.45 13.91 -16.02
CA ASN A 766 16.64 13.01 -14.88
C ASN A 766 17.81 12.03 -15.07
N ALA A 767 18.12 11.66 -16.31
CA ALA A 767 19.25 10.78 -16.64
C ALA A 767 19.73 10.98 -18.08
N GLY A 768 20.97 10.56 -18.34
CA GLY A 768 21.58 10.60 -19.68
C GLY A 768 21.77 12.02 -20.19
N VAL A 769 21.77 12.18 -21.52
CA VAL A 769 22.03 13.47 -22.18
C VAL A 769 20.76 14.02 -22.83
N LEU A 770 20.41 15.27 -22.51
CA LEU A 770 19.57 16.12 -23.35
C LEU A 770 20.47 17.10 -24.11
N LYS A 771 20.45 17.02 -25.44
CA LYS A 771 21.31 17.77 -26.35
C LYS A 771 20.47 18.77 -27.15
N ILE A 772 20.88 20.04 -27.13
CA ILE A 772 20.17 21.14 -27.76
C ILE A 772 20.99 21.63 -28.95
N ASN A 773 20.57 21.27 -30.15
CA ASN A 773 21.27 21.52 -31.42
C ASN A 773 20.37 22.29 -32.42
N ASN A 774 19.53 23.21 -31.93
CA ASN A 774 18.76 24.12 -32.79
C ASN A 774 19.67 25.18 -33.43
N THR A 775 19.51 25.38 -34.75
CA THR A 775 20.34 26.33 -35.52
C THR A 775 19.82 27.77 -35.49
N SER A 776 18.55 27.98 -35.14
CA SER A 776 17.92 29.30 -34.97
C SER A 776 17.09 29.36 -33.69
N GLY A 777 16.81 30.58 -33.23
CA GLY A 777 15.89 30.86 -32.12
C GLY A 777 16.12 29.99 -30.88
N SER A 778 15.13 29.22 -30.41
CA SER A 778 15.17 28.52 -29.11
C SER A 778 14.86 27.02 -29.23
N GLY A 779 15.73 26.15 -28.71
CA GLY A 779 15.62 24.68 -28.78
C GLY A 779 14.60 24.04 -27.82
N ILE A 780 14.14 24.81 -26.83
CA ILE A 780 12.97 24.49 -25.99
C ILE A 780 12.02 25.69 -25.98
N SER A 781 10.79 25.49 -25.50
CA SER A 781 9.81 26.58 -25.39
C SER A 781 10.32 27.71 -24.48
N PRO A 782 10.30 28.99 -24.91
CA PRO A 782 11.00 30.07 -24.20
C PRO A 782 10.55 30.36 -22.76
N LYS A 783 9.37 29.89 -22.32
CA LYS A 783 8.92 30.03 -20.91
C LYS A 783 9.12 28.76 -20.06
N SER A 784 9.59 27.66 -20.66
CA SER A 784 9.89 26.42 -19.94
C SER A 784 11.18 26.56 -19.15
N THR A 785 11.12 26.44 -17.82
CA THR A 785 12.35 26.32 -16.99
C THR A 785 12.98 24.95 -17.22
N LEU A 786 14.29 24.91 -17.49
CA LEU A 786 15.03 23.68 -17.72
C LEU A 786 15.74 23.26 -16.43
N LYS A 787 15.41 22.10 -15.87
CA LYS A 787 16.02 21.53 -14.67
C LYS A 787 16.90 20.34 -15.02
N VAL A 788 18.18 20.40 -14.65
CA VAL A 788 19.11 19.27 -14.77
C VAL A 788 19.30 18.63 -13.40
N ASN A 789 18.85 17.39 -13.24
CA ASN A 789 18.93 16.65 -11.98
C ASN A 789 20.19 15.78 -11.90
N HIS A 790 20.40 15.17 -10.73
CA HIS A 790 21.56 14.35 -10.43
C HIS A 790 21.80 13.24 -11.45
N GLY A 791 23.03 13.15 -12.00
CA GLY A 791 23.38 12.12 -12.99
C GLY A 791 22.86 12.41 -14.41
N ALA A 792 22.22 13.56 -14.63
CA ALA A 792 21.78 14.03 -15.94
C ALA A 792 22.71 15.11 -16.51
N THR A 793 22.75 15.20 -17.84
CA THR A 793 23.55 16.16 -18.60
C THR A 793 22.68 16.97 -19.56
N LEU A 794 22.86 18.30 -19.56
CA LEU A 794 22.44 19.21 -20.63
C LEU A 794 23.65 19.52 -21.54
N SER A 795 23.49 19.44 -22.86
CA SER A 795 24.58 19.60 -23.83
C SER A 795 24.12 20.23 -25.14
N GLY A 796 25.03 20.43 -26.12
CA GLY A 796 24.73 20.88 -27.49
C GLY A 796 25.26 22.26 -27.88
N ASN A 797 25.11 22.57 -29.17
CA ASN A 797 25.59 23.80 -29.84
C ASN A 797 24.50 24.87 -30.06
N GLY A 798 23.29 24.64 -29.55
CA GLY A 798 22.13 25.46 -29.79
C GLY A 798 21.94 26.63 -28.83
N ALA A 799 20.71 27.13 -28.77
CA ALA A 799 20.32 28.24 -27.92
C ALA A 799 18.99 27.97 -27.20
N ILE A 800 18.91 28.35 -25.92
CA ILE A 800 17.74 28.23 -25.06
C ILE A 800 17.26 29.63 -24.70
N GLY A 801 15.95 29.88 -24.86
CA GLY A 801 15.30 31.13 -24.53
C GLY A 801 15.36 32.16 -25.67
N VAL A 802 14.68 33.30 -25.47
CA VAL A 802 14.62 34.43 -26.42
C VAL A 802 15.20 35.72 -25.86
N GLY A 803 15.35 35.82 -24.52
CA GLY A 803 15.73 37.04 -23.83
C GLY A 803 14.51 37.87 -23.42
N GLY A 804 14.22 37.92 -22.12
CA GLY A 804 13.06 38.59 -21.53
C GLY A 804 11.93 37.65 -21.08
N SER A 805 12.14 36.33 -21.14
CA SER A 805 11.21 35.34 -20.61
C SER A 805 11.41 35.10 -19.10
N SER A 806 12.62 35.29 -18.58
CA SER A 806 13.06 34.97 -17.21
C SER A 806 12.96 33.48 -16.83
N ALA A 807 12.86 32.57 -17.82
CA ALA A 807 12.88 31.13 -17.59
C ALA A 807 14.32 30.61 -17.47
N LEU A 808 14.85 30.62 -16.24
CA LEU A 808 16.20 30.15 -15.94
C LEU A 808 16.39 28.66 -16.30
N VAL A 809 17.58 28.32 -16.80
CA VAL A 809 18.14 26.97 -16.66
C VAL A 809 18.60 26.79 -15.21
N VAL A 810 18.33 25.64 -14.60
CA VAL A 810 18.66 25.33 -13.19
C VAL A 810 19.40 24.00 -13.11
N VAL A 811 20.63 24.03 -12.61
CA VAL A 811 21.44 22.83 -12.38
C VAL A 811 21.36 22.45 -10.91
N ASN A 812 20.85 21.26 -10.62
CA ASN A 812 20.74 20.71 -9.27
C ASN A 812 21.99 19.90 -8.87
N SER A 813 22.10 19.54 -7.60
CA SER A 813 23.25 18.83 -7.03
C SER A 813 23.56 17.52 -7.78
N GLY A 814 24.76 17.42 -8.34
CA GLY A 814 25.22 16.31 -9.19
C GLY A 814 24.65 16.27 -10.62
N GLY A 815 23.83 17.25 -11.03
CA GLY A 815 23.46 17.48 -12.42
C GLY A 815 24.54 18.26 -13.16
N ARG A 816 24.58 18.15 -14.49
CA ARG A 816 25.71 18.62 -15.30
C ARG A 816 25.33 19.45 -16.54
N ILE A 817 26.12 20.48 -16.84
CA ILE A 817 26.14 21.10 -18.17
C ILE A 817 27.46 20.71 -18.89
N GLU A 818 27.35 20.24 -20.13
CA GLU A 818 28.47 19.97 -21.04
C GLU A 818 28.21 20.72 -22.36
N PRO A 819 28.56 22.01 -22.47
CA PRO A 819 28.32 22.79 -23.69
C PRO A 819 28.99 22.13 -24.90
N GLY A 820 28.46 22.36 -26.10
CA GLY A 820 29.03 21.83 -27.33
C GLY A 820 28.43 20.50 -27.80
N ASP A 821 28.80 20.12 -29.01
CA ASP A 821 28.67 18.76 -29.56
C ASP A 821 30.00 18.42 -30.26
N GLY A 822 31.01 18.16 -29.42
CA GLY A 822 32.37 18.61 -29.74
C GLY A 822 32.52 20.12 -29.49
N ILE A 823 33.74 20.64 -29.53
CA ILE A 823 34.07 22.03 -29.17
C ILE A 823 33.14 23.03 -29.88
N GLY A 824 32.36 23.79 -29.11
CA GLY A 824 31.36 24.71 -29.61
C GLY A 824 30.78 25.67 -28.57
N THR A 825 29.48 25.95 -28.62
CA THR A 825 28.86 26.97 -27.74
C THR A 825 27.39 26.67 -27.45
N LEU A 826 27.04 26.51 -26.18
CA LEU A 826 25.64 26.50 -25.72
C LEU A 826 25.24 27.90 -25.27
N THR A 827 24.16 28.45 -25.83
CA THR A 827 23.70 29.82 -25.50
C THR A 827 22.43 29.81 -24.64
N LEU A 828 22.45 30.45 -23.47
CA LEU A 828 21.31 30.65 -22.58
C LEU A 828 20.90 32.12 -22.61
N ARG A 829 19.73 32.45 -23.17
CA ARG A 829 19.27 33.85 -23.34
C ARG A 829 18.48 34.41 -22.16
N ASP A 830 17.96 33.54 -21.30
CA ASP A 830 17.05 33.92 -20.21
C ASP A 830 17.61 33.65 -18.79
N GLY A 831 18.86 33.20 -18.71
CA GLY A 831 19.63 33.07 -17.47
C GLY A 831 19.92 31.64 -17.01
N LEU A 832 20.68 31.53 -15.92
CA LEU A 832 21.20 30.28 -15.35
C LEU A 832 21.21 30.36 -13.82
N LYS A 833 20.87 29.27 -13.13
CA LYS A 833 21.13 29.06 -11.71
C LYS A 833 21.93 27.79 -11.48
N LEU A 834 22.96 27.89 -10.64
CA LEU A 834 23.73 26.76 -10.12
C LEU A 834 23.37 26.53 -8.64
N ASN A 835 22.73 25.41 -8.32
CA ASN A 835 22.54 24.99 -6.93
C ASN A 835 23.74 24.18 -6.45
N ASP A 836 23.87 23.99 -5.13
CA ASP A 836 25.08 23.40 -4.54
C ASP A 836 25.42 22.00 -5.05
N GLY A 837 26.69 21.80 -5.43
CA GLY A 837 27.18 20.55 -6.01
C GLY A 837 26.81 20.35 -7.49
N ALA A 838 26.33 21.40 -8.18
CA ALA A 838 26.21 21.39 -9.64
C ALA A 838 27.58 21.09 -10.31
N ARG A 839 27.54 20.48 -11.50
CA ARG A 839 28.74 20.11 -12.26
C ARG A 839 28.77 20.75 -13.65
N MET A 840 29.98 20.92 -14.17
CA MET A 840 30.22 21.31 -15.57
C MET A 840 31.31 20.44 -16.19
N GLN A 841 31.25 20.27 -17.51
CA GLN A 841 32.38 19.77 -18.30
C GLN A 841 32.61 20.68 -19.50
N PHE A 842 33.87 20.96 -19.83
CA PHE A 842 34.25 21.70 -21.03
C PHE A 842 35.32 20.93 -21.81
N GLU A 843 35.13 20.77 -23.11
CA GLU A 843 36.13 20.27 -24.04
C GLU A 843 37.06 21.41 -24.47
N ILE A 844 38.38 21.16 -24.46
CA ILE A 844 39.40 22.18 -24.73
C ILE A 844 40.47 21.62 -25.67
N GLY A 845 40.86 22.41 -26.66
CA GLY A 845 41.99 22.19 -27.56
C GLY A 845 42.60 23.54 -27.97
N ASP A 846 42.67 23.80 -29.28
CA ASP A 846 43.02 25.14 -29.78
C ASP A 846 41.84 26.15 -29.81
N GLN A 847 40.61 25.67 -29.60
CA GLN A 847 39.48 26.44 -29.09
C GLN A 847 38.92 25.73 -27.84
N ALA A 848 37.90 26.28 -27.18
CA ALA A 848 37.27 25.69 -26.00
C ALA A 848 35.74 25.85 -26.07
N ASP A 849 35.03 24.92 -25.43
CA ASP A 849 33.59 25.04 -25.21
C ASP A 849 33.24 26.31 -24.44
N LEU A 850 32.15 26.95 -24.86
CA LEU A 850 31.64 28.17 -24.25
C LEU A 850 30.19 28.03 -23.82
N LEU A 851 29.93 28.30 -22.54
CA LEU A 851 28.58 28.55 -22.03
C LEU A 851 28.30 30.05 -22.09
N ARG A 852 27.54 30.51 -23.10
CA ARG A 852 27.20 31.92 -23.26
C ARG A 852 25.88 32.24 -22.55
N ILE A 853 25.87 33.16 -21.61
CA ILE A 853 24.66 33.65 -20.93
C ILE A 853 24.37 35.05 -21.46
N SER A 854 23.50 35.14 -22.48
CA SER A 854 23.30 36.38 -23.26
C SER A 854 22.15 37.25 -22.77
N GLY A 855 21.57 36.96 -21.60
CA GLY A 855 20.43 37.68 -21.04
C GLY A 855 19.91 37.04 -19.75
N GLY A 856 18.95 37.71 -19.12
CA GLY A 856 18.38 37.30 -17.83
C GLY A 856 19.36 37.51 -16.66
N THR A 857 19.44 36.52 -15.76
CA THR A 857 20.30 36.54 -14.58
C THR A 857 21.11 35.26 -14.46
N PHE A 858 22.41 35.39 -14.16
CA PHE A 858 23.28 34.31 -13.73
C PHE A 858 23.36 34.27 -12.19
N GLN A 859 22.91 33.19 -11.58
CA GLN A 859 22.92 32.95 -10.13
C GLN A 859 23.96 31.87 -9.82
N GLY A 860 25.00 32.21 -9.06
CA GLY A 860 26.02 31.27 -8.61
C GLY A 860 25.60 30.46 -7.39
N SER A 861 26.54 29.67 -6.85
CA SER A 861 26.29 28.77 -5.72
C SER A 861 26.42 29.44 -4.35
N SER A 862 27.22 30.52 -4.24
CA SER A 862 27.69 31.16 -3.01
C SER A 862 28.54 30.30 -2.05
N ASN A 863 28.35 28.97 -2.03
CA ASN A 863 29.02 28.05 -1.09
C ASN A 863 30.24 27.30 -1.66
N ARG A 864 30.86 27.76 -2.77
CA ARG A 864 32.10 27.17 -3.34
C ARG A 864 31.98 25.68 -3.68
N SER A 865 30.96 25.33 -4.47
CA SER A 865 30.51 23.94 -4.61
C SER A 865 30.38 23.44 -6.06
N VAL A 866 30.66 24.28 -7.08
CA VAL A 866 30.53 23.90 -8.49
C VAL A 866 31.79 23.16 -8.97
N VAL A 867 31.64 21.89 -9.35
CA VAL A 867 32.78 21.08 -9.82
C VAL A 867 32.88 21.10 -11.35
N VAL A 868 33.99 21.60 -11.85
CA VAL A 868 34.31 21.72 -13.28
C VAL A 868 35.30 20.64 -13.69
N THR A 869 34.89 19.77 -14.60
CA THR A 869 35.74 18.78 -15.27
C THR A 869 36.21 19.37 -16.61
N ILE A 870 37.46 19.12 -17.01
CA ILE A 870 37.96 19.53 -18.34
C ILE A 870 38.31 18.28 -19.14
N LYS A 871 38.11 18.34 -20.45
CA LYS A 871 38.35 17.24 -21.39
C LYS A 871 39.26 17.74 -22.52
N ASP A 872 40.55 17.46 -22.40
CA ASP A 872 41.52 17.79 -23.45
C ASP A 872 41.20 17.00 -24.73
N ARG A 873 41.03 17.73 -25.84
CA ARG A 873 40.81 17.19 -27.19
C ARG A 873 42.10 17.18 -28.02
N GLY A 874 43.24 17.52 -27.42
CA GLY A 874 44.51 17.69 -28.09
C GLY A 874 44.80 19.18 -28.32
N GLY A 875 45.05 19.94 -27.25
CA GLY A 875 45.50 21.32 -27.38
C GLY A 875 45.60 22.15 -26.10
N VAL A 876 45.36 21.55 -24.93
CA VAL A 876 45.58 22.22 -23.63
C VAL A 876 47.06 22.60 -23.48
N LYS A 877 47.34 23.91 -23.37
CA LYS A 877 48.69 24.48 -23.28
C LYS A 877 48.85 25.23 -21.96
N ALA A 878 49.92 24.94 -21.21
CA ALA A 878 50.28 25.71 -20.02
C ALA A 878 50.57 27.17 -20.38
N GLY A 879 50.21 28.11 -19.50
CA GLY A 879 50.25 29.55 -19.76
C GLY A 879 49.12 30.09 -20.63
N ARG A 880 48.16 29.25 -21.05
CA ARG A 880 46.99 29.66 -21.84
C ARG A 880 45.73 29.77 -20.99
N SER A 881 44.94 30.80 -21.28
CA SER A 881 43.62 31.07 -20.69
C SER A 881 42.51 30.79 -21.70
N TYR A 882 41.43 30.17 -21.23
CA TYR A 882 40.29 29.77 -22.03
C TYR A 882 39.01 30.38 -21.43
N ASN A 883 38.19 31.08 -22.24
CA ASN A 883 36.88 31.56 -21.80
C ASN A 883 35.91 30.37 -21.77
N LEU A 884 35.37 30.03 -20.60
CA LEU A 884 34.43 28.91 -20.42
C LEU A 884 32.99 29.38 -20.21
N ILE A 885 32.80 30.51 -19.53
CA ILE A 885 31.49 31.16 -19.40
C ILE A 885 31.61 32.62 -19.86
N ASP A 886 30.69 33.08 -20.71
CA ASP A 886 30.59 34.46 -21.19
C ASP A 886 29.19 34.99 -20.87
N PHE A 887 29.05 35.74 -19.78
CA PHE A 887 27.78 36.25 -19.27
C PHE A 887 27.59 37.76 -19.53
N THR A 888 28.28 38.29 -20.54
CA THR A 888 28.31 39.73 -20.89
C THR A 888 26.94 40.34 -21.21
N GLY A 889 25.93 39.52 -21.56
CA GLY A 889 24.56 39.98 -21.79
C GLY A 889 23.63 39.90 -20.58
N ALA A 890 24.08 39.35 -19.45
CA ALA A 890 23.23 39.03 -18.30
C ALA A 890 23.57 39.85 -17.04
N SER A 891 22.56 40.06 -16.21
CA SER A 891 22.78 40.40 -14.79
C SER A 891 23.37 39.21 -14.04
N PHE A 892 24.01 39.43 -12.89
CA PHE A 892 24.50 38.34 -12.05
C PHE A 892 24.26 38.59 -10.55
N ILE A 893 24.11 37.50 -9.80
CA ILE A 893 23.88 37.47 -8.35
C ILE A 893 24.73 36.34 -7.79
N ASP A 894 25.54 36.63 -6.76
CA ASP A 894 26.37 35.65 -6.03
C ASP A 894 27.21 34.75 -6.95
N VAL A 895 27.86 35.36 -7.96
CA VAL A 895 28.80 34.71 -8.88
C VAL A 895 30.21 35.22 -8.58
N ASP A 896 31.06 34.36 -8.02
CA ASP A 896 32.48 34.63 -7.82
C ASP A 896 33.37 33.56 -8.48
N ALA A 897 34.64 33.88 -8.76
CA ALA A 897 35.58 32.91 -9.32
C ALA A 897 35.81 31.70 -8.39
N ASN A 898 35.66 31.88 -7.07
CA ASN A 898 35.80 30.82 -6.08
C ASN A 898 34.59 29.88 -5.99
N ASP A 899 33.46 30.15 -6.66
CA ASP A 899 32.35 29.18 -6.78
C ASP A 899 32.77 27.90 -7.53
N PHE A 900 33.77 28.04 -8.41
CA PHE A 900 34.18 27.01 -9.37
C PHE A 900 35.47 26.32 -8.92
N HIS A 901 35.44 24.99 -8.90
CA HIS A 901 36.58 24.16 -8.50
C HIS A 901 36.89 23.12 -9.58
N LEU A 902 38.17 23.03 -9.96
CA LEU A 902 38.63 22.02 -10.92
C LEU A 902 38.51 20.64 -10.25
N ASP A 903 37.91 19.67 -10.93
CA ASP A 903 37.74 18.32 -10.41
C ASP A 903 39.10 17.75 -9.96
N LYS A 904 39.18 17.24 -8.73
CA LYS A 904 40.46 16.82 -8.12
C LYS A 904 41.15 15.65 -8.86
N SER A 905 40.39 14.90 -9.67
CA SER A 905 40.89 13.85 -10.55
C SER A 905 41.74 14.34 -11.73
N GLN A 906 41.71 15.64 -12.04
CA GLN A 906 42.39 16.22 -13.20
C GLN A 906 43.92 16.17 -13.07
N ASN A 907 44.60 15.83 -14.17
CA ASN A 907 46.06 15.65 -14.25
C ASN A 907 46.84 16.96 -14.48
N PHE A 908 46.19 18.13 -14.32
CA PHE A 908 46.80 19.44 -14.35
C PHE A 908 46.19 20.39 -13.32
N GLN A 909 46.85 21.52 -13.10
CA GLN A 909 46.44 22.59 -12.21
C GLN A 909 46.15 23.86 -13.01
N GLY A 910 45.12 24.57 -12.60
CA GLY A 910 44.71 25.86 -13.15
C GLY A 910 43.74 26.56 -12.20
N THR A 911 43.53 27.86 -12.40
CA THR A 911 42.55 28.66 -11.64
C THR A 911 41.48 29.23 -12.53
N PHE A 912 40.27 29.34 -11.97
CA PHE A 912 39.21 30.18 -12.51
C PHE A 912 39.47 31.65 -12.14
N GLN A 913 39.18 32.56 -13.06
CA GLN A 913 39.29 34.00 -12.87
C GLN A 913 38.13 34.70 -13.59
N LEU A 914 37.57 35.75 -12.98
CA LEU A 914 36.57 36.60 -13.63
C LEU A 914 37.26 37.77 -14.32
N VAL A 915 37.27 37.76 -15.65
CA VAL A 915 37.84 38.82 -16.50
C VAL A 915 36.69 39.65 -17.04
N GLY A 916 36.21 40.59 -16.20
CA GLY A 916 34.92 41.23 -16.40
C GLY A 916 33.79 40.20 -16.32
N THR A 917 32.91 40.20 -17.31
CA THR A 917 31.74 39.30 -17.42
C THR A 917 32.06 37.92 -18.01
N LYS A 918 33.29 37.42 -17.82
CA LYS A 918 33.74 36.13 -18.36
C LYS A 918 34.50 35.30 -17.33
N LEU A 919 34.09 34.06 -17.14
CA LEU A 919 34.84 33.07 -16.37
C LEU A 919 35.89 32.45 -17.28
N GLN A 920 37.15 32.76 -17.02
CA GLN A 920 38.30 32.15 -17.68
C GLN A 920 38.93 31.07 -16.81
N PHE A 921 39.41 30.01 -17.44
CA PHE A 921 40.26 29.00 -16.82
C PHE A 921 41.67 29.10 -17.40
N SER A 922 42.65 29.32 -16.53
CA SER A 922 44.07 29.47 -16.89
C SER A 922 44.87 28.25 -16.41
N VAL A 923 45.58 27.57 -17.32
CA VAL A 923 46.34 26.35 -17.01
C VAL A 923 47.79 26.69 -16.68
N PHE A 924 48.31 26.16 -15.57
CA PHE A 924 49.66 26.48 -15.09
C PHE A 924 50.67 25.34 -15.25
N ALA A 925 50.34 24.13 -14.79
CA ALA A 925 51.27 23.00 -14.74
C ALA A 925 50.52 21.65 -14.66
N SER A 926 51.22 20.54 -14.94
CA SER A 926 50.73 19.18 -14.67
C SER A 926 50.63 18.90 -13.16
N ARG A 927 49.70 18.03 -12.76
CA ARG A 927 49.51 17.58 -11.36
C ARG A 927 50.17 16.22 -11.16
N LEU A 928 51.08 16.12 -10.20
CA LEU A 928 51.91 14.93 -9.99
C LEU A 928 51.14 13.70 -9.47
N VAL A 929 50.10 13.91 -8.66
CA VAL A 929 49.20 12.85 -8.15
C VAL A 929 47.77 13.39 -8.11
N PRO A 930 46.77 12.70 -8.67
CA PRO A 930 45.36 13.05 -8.47
C PRO A 930 44.90 12.73 -7.05
N GLU A 931 44.19 13.66 -6.41
CA GLU A 931 43.44 13.37 -5.19
C GLU A 931 42.10 12.72 -5.57
N THR A 932 41.60 11.79 -4.74
CA THR A 932 40.24 11.26 -4.91
C THR A 932 39.23 12.42 -4.87
N ALA A 933 38.44 12.56 -5.93
CA ALA A 933 37.38 13.56 -5.96
C ALA A 933 36.39 13.32 -4.80
N PRO A 934 35.81 14.38 -4.20
CA PRO A 934 34.80 14.21 -3.16
C PRO A 934 33.68 13.31 -3.69
N PRO A 935 33.17 12.37 -2.88
CA PRO A 935 32.10 11.47 -3.31
C PRO A 935 30.92 12.30 -3.80
N MET A 936 30.31 11.86 -4.91
CA MET A 936 29.02 12.41 -5.34
C MET A 936 28.07 12.38 -4.14
N PRO A 937 27.31 13.46 -3.86
CA PRO A 937 26.25 13.39 -2.87
C PRO A 937 25.35 12.21 -3.26
N PRO A 938 24.97 11.32 -2.31
CA PRO A 938 24.24 10.10 -2.65
C PRO A 938 23.02 10.48 -3.47
N ALA A 939 22.87 9.85 -4.64
CA ALA A 939 21.89 10.25 -5.65
C ALA A 939 20.55 10.56 -4.97
N PRO A 940 20.03 11.80 -5.07
CA PRO A 940 18.72 12.14 -4.58
C PRO A 940 17.77 11.06 -5.05
N VAL A 941 17.05 10.43 -4.11
CA VAL A 941 16.08 9.41 -4.48
C VAL A 941 15.08 10.12 -5.38
N LEU A 942 15.19 9.89 -6.69
CA LEU A 942 14.24 10.37 -7.69
C LEU A 942 12.90 9.89 -7.17
N ALA A 943 12.10 10.84 -6.67
CA ALA A 943 10.75 10.54 -6.22
C ALA A 943 10.06 9.90 -7.43
N PRO A 944 9.69 8.62 -7.40
CA PRO A 944 9.08 7.99 -8.56
C PRO A 944 7.86 8.83 -8.91
N LYS A 945 7.81 9.38 -10.13
CA LYS A 945 6.66 10.16 -10.62
C LYS A 945 5.46 9.24 -10.45
N SER A 946 4.60 9.52 -9.47
CA SER A 946 4.02 8.41 -8.67
C SER A 946 3.18 7.48 -9.53
N ASP A 947 3.78 6.32 -9.76
CA ASP A 947 3.36 5.31 -10.70
C ASP A 947 1.93 4.89 -10.37
N LEU A 948 0.99 5.27 -11.23
CA LEU A 948 -0.45 5.09 -10.97
C LEU A 948 -0.72 3.63 -10.54
N PRO A 949 -1.52 3.42 -9.49
CA PRO A 949 -1.72 2.11 -8.86
C PRO A 949 -2.51 1.23 -9.82
N ALA A 950 -2.54 -0.10 -9.71
CA ALA A 950 -3.26 -0.94 -10.67
C ALA A 950 -4.75 -0.56 -10.89
N ASP A 951 -5.41 0.10 -9.92
CA ASP A 951 -6.79 0.60 -10.01
C ASP A 951 -6.97 1.99 -10.68
N ARG A 952 -5.91 2.80 -10.79
CA ARG A 952 -5.93 4.10 -11.54
C ARG A 952 -4.90 4.17 -12.65
N GLN A 953 -4.00 3.18 -12.74
CA GLN A 953 -3.38 2.76 -13.98
C GLN A 953 -4.56 2.46 -14.89
N ARG A 954 -4.51 3.19 -15.97
CA ARG A 954 -5.39 2.99 -17.07
C ARG A 954 -5.01 1.62 -17.67
N PRO A 955 -5.95 0.68 -17.93
CA PRO A 955 -5.59 -0.61 -18.51
C PRO A 955 -4.79 -0.42 -19.80
N LYS A 956 -3.58 -0.97 -19.81
CA LYS A 956 -2.62 -0.93 -20.91
C LYS A 956 -2.97 -1.99 -21.93
N ALA A 957 -3.56 -1.57 -23.05
CA ALA A 957 -3.66 -2.42 -24.22
C ALA A 957 -2.36 -2.33 -25.03
N TYR A 958 -1.73 -3.48 -25.29
CA TYR A 958 -0.50 -3.58 -26.07
C TYR A 958 -0.82 -3.83 -27.54
N TYR A 959 -0.21 -3.04 -28.42
CA TYR A 959 -0.38 -3.14 -29.85
C TYR A 959 0.98 -3.17 -30.56
N THR A 960 1.23 -4.20 -31.35
CA THR A 960 1.98 -4.01 -32.60
C THR A 960 1.00 -3.31 -33.55
N TRP A 961 1.37 -2.14 -34.08
CA TRP A 961 0.49 -1.33 -34.93
C TRP A 961 0.05 -2.10 -36.18
N ALA A 962 -1.24 -1.99 -36.51
CA ALA A 962 -1.91 -2.42 -37.73
C ALA A 962 -3.29 -1.73 -37.71
N GLY A 963 -3.93 -1.40 -38.84
CA GLY A 963 -5.21 -0.65 -38.83
C GLY A 963 -6.49 -1.45 -39.11
N ARG A 964 -7.66 -0.77 -39.29
CA ARG A 964 -8.98 -1.26 -39.82
C ARG A 964 -9.15 -2.77 -40.06
N ASN A 965 -8.69 -3.31 -41.21
CA ASN A 965 -9.26 -4.53 -41.77
C ASN A 965 -8.94 -5.73 -40.87
N GLY A 966 -7.96 -5.59 -39.98
CA GLY A 966 -7.31 -6.70 -39.31
C GLY A 966 -6.14 -7.19 -40.17
N GLY A 967 -5.17 -7.79 -39.48
CA GLY A 967 -3.84 -8.09 -39.97
C GLY A 967 -2.84 -7.89 -38.84
N GLU A 968 -1.69 -8.57 -38.90
CA GLU A 968 -0.57 -8.31 -38.00
C GLU A 968 0.19 -7.05 -38.48
N TRP A 969 1.23 -6.58 -37.78
CA TRP A 969 1.97 -5.35 -38.20
C TRP A 969 2.52 -5.49 -39.63
N ASP A 970 2.87 -6.72 -39.96
CA ASP A 970 3.41 -7.25 -41.20
C ASP A 970 2.34 -7.45 -42.32
N ASP A 971 1.07 -7.05 -42.12
CA ASP A 971 -0.02 -7.08 -43.13
C ASP A 971 -0.57 -5.66 -43.54
N PRO A 972 -0.34 -5.14 -44.78
CA PRO A 972 -0.30 -3.66 -45.08
C PRO A 972 -1.53 -2.64 -45.31
N ALA A 973 -2.77 -2.59 -44.74
CA ALA A 973 -3.93 -1.89 -45.46
C ALA A 973 -4.97 -0.77 -44.92
N ASN A 974 -4.90 -0.03 -43.77
CA ASN A 974 -6.15 0.18 -42.93
C ASN A 974 -6.46 1.47 -41.98
N TRP A 975 -7.68 2.18 -41.87
CA TRP A 975 -8.33 2.99 -40.68
C TRP A 975 -9.88 3.56 -40.71
N ARG A 976 -10.59 4.00 -39.57
CA ARG A 976 -11.68 5.12 -39.27
C ARG A 976 -13.26 5.04 -38.78
N GLU A 977 -13.72 5.60 -37.57
CA GLU A 977 -15.03 6.33 -37.07
C GLU A 977 -16.48 5.80 -36.42
N LYS A 978 -17.12 6.38 -35.29
CA LYS A 978 -18.63 6.54 -34.79
C LYS A 978 -19.01 6.98 -33.20
N ARG A 979 -20.23 7.50 -32.62
CA ARG A 979 -20.61 8.03 -31.14
C ARG A 979 -21.67 7.37 -30.06
N ILE A 980 -22.55 8.18 -29.30
CA ILE A 980 -23.05 8.27 -27.83
C ILE A 980 -24.16 9.42 -27.50
N PRO A 981 -25.17 9.36 -26.53
CA PRO A 981 -26.28 10.37 -26.16
C PRO A 981 -26.85 10.52 -24.64
N ASN A 982 -27.86 11.43 -24.26
CA ASN A 982 -28.93 11.37 -23.12
C ASN A 982 -29.85 12.65 -22.78
N VAL A 983 -31.21 12.56 -22.60
CA VAL A 983 -32.15 13.52 -21.87
C VAL A 983 -33.50 12.91 -21.33
N LYS A 984 -33.92 13.20 -20.06
CA LYS A 984 -35.32 13.17 -19.48
C LYS A 984 -36.23 11.89 -19.57
N GLU A 985 -35.73 10.68 -19.33
CA GLU A 985 -36.60 9.46 -19.32
C GLU A 985 -36.76 8.77 -17.93
N ALA A 986 -37.41 7.60 -17.90
CA ALA A 986 -37.67 6.82 -16.68
C ALA A 986 -36.64 5.69 -16.50
N GLU A 987 -36.01 5.63 -15.33
CA GLU A 987 -34.89 4.74 -15.06
C GLU A 987 -35.33 3.31 -14.73
N TRP A 988 -34.43 2.34 -14.94
CA TRP A 988 -34.66 0.96 -14.58
C TRP A 988 -33.40 0.23 -14.13
N ALA A 989 -33.60 -0.76 -13.26
CA ALA A 989 -32.65 -1.82 -12.93
C ALA A 989 -33.33 -3.18 -13.21
N GLN A 990 -32.59 -4.16 -13.72
CA GLN A 990 -33.16 -5.47 -14.09
C GLN A 990 -32.22 -6.62 -13.75
N TYR A 991 -32.77 -7.82 -13.70
CA TYR A 991 -32.04 -9.09 -13.75
C TYR A 991 -32.56 -9.92 -14.94
N HIS A 992 -31.65 -10.46 -15.75
CA HIS A 992 -31.93 -11.51 -16.73
C HIS A 992 -31.43 -12.86 -16.18
N PHE A 993 -32.25 -13.90 -16.17
CA PHE A 993 -31.93 -15.22 -15.61
C PHE A 993 -31.62 -16.23 -16.72
N GLU A 994 -30.62 -17.10 -16.53
CA GLU A 994 -30.28 -18.18 -17.47
C GLU A 994 -31.44 -19.12 -17.80
N GLN A 995 -32.41 -19.28 -16.89
CA GLN A 995 -33.61 -20.09 -17.10
C GLN A 995 -34.83 -19.42 -16.47
N PRO A 996 -36.04 -19.53 -17.08
CA PRO A 996 -37.25 -18.91 -16.55
C PRO A 996 -37.57 -19.32 -15.11
N ARG A 997 -37.40 -18.39 -14.17
CA ARG A 997 -37.70 -18.56 -12.74
C ARG A 997 -39.17 -18.29 -12.48
N LYS A 998 -39.74 -19.01 -11.51
CA LYS A 998 -41.02 -18.63 -10.90
C LYS A 998 -40.74 -17.51 -9.89
N ILE A 999 -41.63 -16.53 -9.81
CA ILE A 999 -41.53 -15.39 -8.89
C ILE A 999 -42.92 -15.16 -8.27
N SER A 1000 -42.97 -15.03 -6.93
CA SER A 1000 -44.15 -14.70 -6.13
C SER A 1000 -44.05 -13.35 -5.42
N GLY A 1001 -42.87 -12.71 -5.40
CA GLY A 1001 -42.68 -11.39 -4.81
C GLY A 1001 -41.26 -10.84 -4.96
N VAL A 1002 -41.02 -9.65 -4.41
CA VAL A 1002 -39.70 -9.04 -4.21
C VAL A 1002 -39.64 -8.33 -2.86
N GLN A 1003 -38.42 -8.06 -2.38
CA GLN A 1003 -38.17 -7.11 -1.29
C GLN A 1003 -37.11 -6.11 -1.75
N VAL A 1004 -37.33 -4.80 -1.55
CA VAL A 1004 -36.36 -3.75 -1.90
C VAL A 1004 -36.03 -2.89 -0.68
N TYR A 1005 -34.75 -2.76 -0.35
CA TYR A 1005 -34.26 -1.82 0.66
C TYR A 1005 -33.76 -0.57 -0.05
N TRP A 1006 -34.41 0.58 0.18
CA TRP A 1006 -34.04 1.84 -0.46
C TRP A 1006 -32.96 2.58 0.33
N PHE A 1007 -31.96 3.10 -0.37
CA PHE A 1007 -30.93 3.97 0.20
C PHE A 1007 -31.27 5.44 -0.07
N ALA A 1008 -31.32 6.24 1.00
CA ALA A 1008 -31.36 7.69 0.94
C ALA A 1008 -30.33 8.27 1.93
N ASN A 1009 -29.66 9.35 1.55
CA ASN A 1009 -28.67 10.03 2.40
C ASN A 1009 -29.12 11.43 2.85
N GLY A 1010 -30.39 11.79 2.60
CA GLY A 1010 -30.95 13.12 2.87
C GLY A 1010 -30.55 14.21 1.86
N GLY A 1011 -29.60 13.94 0.95
CA GLY A 1011 -29.06 14.90 -0.01
C GLY A 1011 -29.39 14.54 -1.47
N ASP A 1012 -28.35 14.19 -2.23
CA ASP A 1012 -28.40 13.85 -3.65
C ASP A 1012 -29.04 12.48 -3.96
N ARG A 1013 -29.24 11.63 -2.94
CA ARG A 1013 -29.93 10.34 -3.04
C ARG A 1013 -31.17 10.31 -2.15
N LYS A 1014 -32.34 10.14 -2.78
CA LYS A 1014 -33.65 10.00 -2.12
C LYS A 1014 -34.31 8.69 -2.52
N VAL A 1015 -35.37 8.28 -1.81
CA VAL A 1015 -36.27 7.25 -2.33
C VAL A 1015 -36.89 7.72 -3.66
N PRO A 1016 -37.17 6.84 -4.63
CA PRO A 1016 -37.78 7.26 -5.89
C PRO A 1016 -39.17 7.87 -5.66
N GLU A 1017 -39.63 8.72 -6.58
CA GLU A 1017 -41.00 9.25 -6.57
C GLU A 1017 -42.03 8.12 -6.65
N SER A 1018 -41.75 7.14 -7.52
CA SER A 1018 -42.51 5.90 -7.64
C SER A 1018 -41.63 4.80 -8.22
N TRP A 1019 -41.95 3.54 -7.91
CA TRP A 1019 -41.32 2.37 -8.52
C TRP A 1019 -42.35 1.28 -8.79
N ARG A 1020 -42.05 0.40 -9.76
CA ARG A 1020 -42.86 -0.77 -10.09
C ARG A 1020 -41.98 -1.92 -10.57
N VAL A 1021 -42.49 -3.15 -10.46
CA VAL A 1021 -41.87 -4.33 -11.07
C VAL A 1021 -42.55 -4.64 -12.40
N LEU A 1022 -41.72 -4.82 -13.42
CA LEU A 1022 -42.07 -5.40 -14.70
C LEU A 1022 -41.43 -6.80 -14.81
N TYR A 1023 -42.07 -7.70 -15.54
CA TYR A 1023 -41.52 -9.00 -15.93
C TYR A 1023 -41.55 -9.17 -17.45
N HIS A 1024 -40.60 -9.93 -17.98
CA HIS A 1024 -40.53 -10.23 -19.40
C HIS A 1024 -41.43 -11.42 -19.74
N TYR A 1025 -42.27 -11.28 -20.77
CA TYR A 1025 -43.19 -12.32 -21.22
C TYR A 1025 -43.51 -12.20 -22.70
N LYS A 1026 -43.14 -13.22 -23.48
CA LYS A 1026 -43.31 -13.28 -24.95
C LYS A 1026 -42.76 -12.03 -25.67
N GLY A 1027 -41.50 -11.69 -25.39
CA GLY A 1027 -40.80 -10.59 -26.06
C GLY A 1027 -41.22 -9.18 -25.63
N LYS A 1028 -41.99 -9.04 -24.54
CA LYS A 1028 -42.50 -7.74 -24.06
C LYS A 1028 -42.44 -7.66 -22.54
N TRP A 1029 -42.12 -6.47 -22.02
CA TRP A 1029 -42.25 -6.14 -20.61
C TRP A 1029 -43.72 -5.94 -20.23
N LYS A 1030 -44.13 -6.48 -19.07
CA LYS A 1030 -45.46 -6.33 -18.48
C LYS A 1030 -45.33 -5.96 -17.01
N ALA A 1031 -46.20 -5.07 -16.50
CA ALA A 1031 -46.27 -4.82 -15.06
C ALA A 1031 -46.74 -6.08 -14.31
N ALA A 1032 -46.16 -6.33 -13.14
CA ALA A 1032 -46.54 -7.44 -12.28
C ALA A 1032 -47.85 -7.14 -11.52
N ASP A 1033 -48.76 -8.13 -11.49
CA ASP A 1033 -50.02 -8.08 -10.75
C ASP A 1033 -49.76 -8.09 -9.23
N ALA A 1034 -49.53 -6.91 -8.67
CA ALA A 1034 -49.24 -6.71 -7.25
C ALA A 1034 -50.46 -7.00 -6.35
N ILE A 1035 -50.19 -7.66 -5.23
CA ILE A 1035 -51.14 -7.96 -4.15
C ILE A 1035 -50.84 -6.98 -3.01
N GLY A 1036 -51.23 -5.72 -3.22
CA GLY A 1036 -50.87 -4.58 -2.38
C GLY A 1036 -50.27 -3.42 -3.20
N GLY A 1037 -49.73 -2.42 -2.50
CA GLY A 1037 -48.99 -1.31 -3.13
C GLY A 1037 -47.48 -1.54 -3.15
N TYR A 1038 -46.74 -0.58 -3.72
CA TYR A 1038 -45.28 -0.53 -3.72
C TYR A 1038 -44.81 0.50 -2.67
N PRO A 1039 -44.35 0.09 -1.48
CA PRO A 1039 -43.91 1.04 -0.46
C PRO A 1039 -42.50 1.59 -0.73
N VAL A 1040 -42.22 2.77 -0.16
CA VAL A 1040 -40.93 3.48 -0.24
C VAL A 1040 -40.45 3.89 1.17
N LYS A 1041 -40.61 2.99 2.14
CA LYS A 1041 -40.17 3.20 3.53
C LYS A 1041 -38.66 3.05 3.65
N LEU A 1042 -38.07 3.89 4.49
CA LEU A 1042 -36.66 3.81 4.92
C LEU A 1042 -36.48 2.75 6.01
N ASP A 1043 -35.22 2.38 6.25
CA ASP A 1043 -34.71 1.52 7.32
C ASP A 1043 -35.29 0.08 7.40
N GLN A 1044 -36.10 -0.31 6.42
CA GLN A 1044 -36.70 -1.63 6.29
C GLN A 1044 -36.83 -2.09 4.84
N PHE A 1045 -36.98 -3.40 4.63
CA PHE A 1045 -37.39 -3.95 3.35
C PHE A 1045 -38.80 -3.52 2.96
N ASN A 1046 -38.95 -3.17 1.68
CA ASN A 1046 -40.23 -2.88 1.02
C ASN A 1046 -40.65 -4.13 0.25
N GLU A 1047 -41.41 -5.00 0.91
CA GLU A 1047 -41.94 -6.24 0.34
C GLU A 1047 -43.16 -5.98 -0.55
N VAL A 1048 -43.18 -6.60 -1.73
CA VAL A 1048 -44.33 -6.61 -2.64
C VAL A 1048 -44.56 -8.04 -3.14
N LYS A 1049 -45.79 -8.55 -3.01
CA LYS A 1049 -46.18 -9.88 -3.51
C LYS A 1049 -46.95 -9.76 -4.81
N PHE A 1050 -46.88 -10.79 -5.63
CA PHE A 1050 -47.52 -10.84 -6.94
C PHE A 1050 -48.41 -12.08 -7.07
N LYS A 1051 -49.37 -12.05 -8.00
CA LYS A 1051 -49.89 -13.31 -8.57
C LYS A 1051 -48.71 -14.04 -9.23
N PRO A 1052 -48.35 -15.27 -8.82
CA PRO A 1052 -47.06 -15.84 -9.23
C PRO A 1052 -46.95 -16.04 -10.75
N PHE A 1053 -45.87 -15.53 -11.33
CA PHE A 1053 -45.56 -15.63 -12.75
C PHE A 1053 -44.24 -16.38 -12.98
N ARG A 1054 -43.95 -16.75 -14.23
CA ARG A 1054 -42.68 -17.36 -14.63
C ARG A 1054 -42.03 -16.52 -15.72
N THR A 1055 -40.77 -16.11 -15.53
CA THR A 1055 -40.07 -15.19 -16.43
C THR A 1055 -38.57 -15.46 -16.50
N ASP A 1056 -37.99 -15.17 -17.65
CA ASP A 1056 -36.57 -15.07 -17.94
C ASP A 1056 -35.97 -13.71 -17.53
N SER A 1057 -36.75 -12.67 -17.25
CA SER A 1057 -36.22 -11.38 -16.76
C SER A 1057 -37.20 -10.57 -15.92
N ILE A 1058 -36.70 -9.93 -14.87
CA ILE A 1058 -37.45 -9.02 -14.00
C ILE A 1058 -36.79 -7.64 -14.02
N ARG A 1059 -37.57 -6.57 -14.05
CA ARG A 1059 -37.11 -5.17 -14.10
C ARG A 1059 -37.84 -4.34 -13.05
N LEU A 1060 -37.09 -3.78 -12.12
CA LEU A 1060 -37.51 -2.64 -11.31
C LEU A 1060 -37.42 -1.39 -12.18
N GLU A 1061 -38.53 -0.70 -12.41
CA GLU A 1061 -38.58 0.60 -13.07
C GLU A 1061 -38.87 1.66 -12.01
N ALA A 1062 -38.09 2.75 -11.98
CA ALA A 1062 -38.16 3.79 -10.96
C ALA A 1062 -38.18 5.18 -11.59
N ARG A 1063 -39.14 6.01 -11.18
CA ARG A 1063 -39.14 7.45 -11.49
C ARG A 1063 -38.33 8.17 -10.44
N LEU A 1064 -37.21 8.74 -10.86
CA LEU A 1064 -36.37 9.58 -10.01
C LEU A 1064 -37.03 10.95 -9.79
N GLN A 1065 -36.83 11.51 -8.60
CA GLN A 1065 -37.26 12.89 -8.34
C GLN A 1065 -36.38 13.85 -9.17
N PRO A 1066 -36.91 14.93 -9.77
CA PRO A 1066 -36.15 15.79 -10.66
C PRO A 1066 -34.86 16.34 -10.04
N GLY A 1067 -33.73 16.18 -10.75
CA GLY A 1067 -32.43 16.72 -10.35
C GLY A 1067 -31.67 15.93 -9.27
N VAL A 1068 -32.19 14.79 -8.81
CA VAL A 1068 -31.53 13.91 -7.82
C VAL A 1068 -31.62 12.43 -8.23
N SER A 1069 -30.82 11.58 -7.61
CA SER A 1069 -30.81 10.13 -7.87
C SER A 1069 -31.57 9.35 -6.78
N ALA A 1070 -31.81 8.06 -7.03
CA ALA A 1070 -32.23 7.10 -6.01
C ALA A 1070 -31.22 5.95 -5.91
N GLY A 1071 -31.04 5.40 -4.70
CA GLY A 1071 -30.17 4.26 -4.46
C GLY A 1071 -30.95 3.03 -4.00
N ILE A 1072 -30.57 1.86 -4.49
CA ILE A 1072 -31.00 0.57 -3.94
C ILE A 1072 -29.87 0.07 -3.03
N HIS A 1073 -30.19 -0.29 -1.79
CA HIS A 1073 -29.23 -0.92 -0.87
C HIS A 1073 -29.21 -2.44 -1.06
N GLU A 1074 -30.38 -3.06 -1.20
CA GLU A 1074 -30.51 -4.50 -1.49
C GLU A 1074 -31.84 -4.79 -2.23
N TRP A 1075 -31.85 -5.73 -3.18
CA TRP A 1075 -33.05 -6.20 -3.88
C TRP A 1075 -33.10 -7.73 -3.89
N ARG A 1076 -34.12 -8.31 -3.23
CA ARG A 1076 -34.36 -9.76 -3.15
C ARG A 1076 -35.55 -10.17 -4.02
N ILE A 1077 -35.49 -11.40 -4.54
CA ILE A 1077 -36.57 -12.06 -5.28
C ILE A 1077 -37.16 -13.17 -4.40
N ILE A 1078 -38.50 -13.29 -4.37
CA ILE A 1078 -39.22 -14.36 -3.68
C ILE A 1078 -39.79 -15.33 -4.76
N PRO A 1079 -39.47 -16.64 -4.75
CA PRO A 1079 -39.87 -17.61 -5.79
C PRO A 1079 -41.33 -18.13 -5.70
#